data_AF-A0A0F9M9A9-F1
#
_entry.id   AF-A0A0F9M9A9-F1
#
_cell.length_a   1.000
_cell.length_b   1.000
_cell.length_c   1.000
_cell.angle_alpha   90.00
_cell.angle_beta   90.00
_cell.angle_gamma   90.00
#
_symmetry.space_group_name_H-M   'P 1'
#
loop_
_entity.id
_entity.type
_entity.pdbx_description
1 polymer ?
#
loop_
_entity_poly.entity_id
_entity_poly.type
_entity_poly.pdbx_seq_one_letter_code
_entity_poly.pdbx_strand_id
1 'polypeptide(L)'
;VEAIPLMAEAAIGTVVAGPVGGIVVMAQPIVGNTYQTARKKGTDPFPAFMQATLTGYGEAAIEQWTFGKKIGLAKGIGKIVEEGGKRILWEGTKLYVRGTAEEGSQKFNENLWNWVFTDRSQILTEGVMQAAAVGGPLETVMGGAFAGGGMMLSKGETVSIVPNSEKIRRVEALRNRANESSLSDDEKIELNKTFDQTLVDINDGKFDSGPVDIEAEAQPEAQIDAAETVTKGQEALLEESNKRQAARYEELLELVGQGDELAAQEIQEMTMGGPLTEEQQKEYDDLLKKVQEGDEEAAQQIQELTTDEQNAERNLPAYEVLFEAMMEGDEAAATALLNGEYKGARAAIAELETEGRVDPTLPATDEQTRNFATIKVHSLARLLGLKKKDRQQIQFDLIGQKSLKGMSVAEVKKVEDYFVAQAKERGLSTSTGKELAEVIKLHTTQKEVQALSGVKPAAWKRILQTPGRVLNQFLLQSKRVERLLEALDGFTEGPIYNSIWKVTQTQLVNSRTSHNERVARFREALVDIMTPELQTDEGIADASATIQAEDKAAGKKERKLSKRAVRKLVGDSLWAKYITGGKILIAETTETDPELSLSPSERIGIYLAMKNENSLIHLREGNLAAYADPDIVLIQIVESMTGQERQIGDWILRDLEANFERANGAAKLGLGRDLEQQDNYFPIRVIDVTDIQQEDYLTLLEDKPKRPSAKAEPGEVKKRQKGANRPINLDSFSVYLNHLTRIEQFIHMAPVAKSVGKILNTKEFRQALNDTTAGHGTQILDKWLKNSIRGHAIERTTGFAAKTLLWMRQKGVLFALAGNIPSVARQFLSGFNAAASHPTTLTYMIKYLTQSANPKFYNTLEQRMLDRSDVMKTRSFERELANVKHQAQAARVLVGKKEFSEKALAWQKWADKRTVTIAWNSFYDSAIHSESVQKQFDLDGSEETAAAYADKMIARTQPMGDVEHLPDFFTGGPIERLLSTFMNQVNNNWNFWAHDIYGMRKAGKISNKMVAYRVLFSNILPAMIFGAISRGGPPDDWKDAMFDWAIYSISPVFLLGRIVTDALLGFAGGKTAVEDLLPSNFGKTLQALIKGQPKKAAVPALKTVGGLTGRIPNQAIRAGQGVYDLWTGETDDLRRLIYSDWSLTRYGWPEGADEGRESIER
;
A
#
# COMPACT_ATOMS: atom_id res chain seq x y z
N VAL A 1 18.44 33.14 20.85
CA VAL A 1 19.88 33.06 21.24
C VAL A 1 20.36 31.61 21.28
N GLU A 2 19.56 30.69 21.82
CA GLU A 2 19.85 29.26 22.04
C GLU A 2 20.40 28.48 20.83
N ALA A 3 20.03 28.84 19.60
CA ALA A 3 20.53 28.18 18.38
C ALA A 3 22.03 28.45 18.09
N ILE A 4 22.68 29.39 18.78
CA ILE A 4 24.09 29.77 18.51
C ILE A 4 25.07 28.67 18.94
N PRO A 5 25.00 28.10 20.17
CA PRO A 5 25.76 26.90 20.53
C PRO A 5 25.53 25.73 19.55
N LEU A 6 24.27 25.40 19.23
CA LEU A 6 23.93 24.34 18.27
C LEU A 6 24.65 24.54 16.93
N MET A 7 24.61 25.75 16.37
CA MET A 7 25.27 26.07 15.09
C MET A 7 26.80 26.04 15.19
N ALA A 8 27.39 26.32 16.35
CA ALA A 8 28.84 26.20 16.55
C ALA A 8 29.28 24.73 16.63
N GLU A 9 28.55 23.90 17.38
CA GLU A 9 28.79 22.46 17.48
C GLU A 9 28.52 21.76 16.13
N ALA A 10 27.46 22.15 15.42
CA ALA A 10 27.18 21.71 14.06
C ALA A 10 28.31 22.07 13.09
N ALA A 11 28.86 23.28 13.18
CA ALA A 11 30.02 23.68 12.37
C ALA A 11 31.25 22.81 12.67
N ILE A 12 31.53 22.54 13.95
CA ILE A 12 32.63 21.67 14.38
C ILE A 12 32.43 20.24 13.86
N GLY A 13 31.24 19.64 14.05
CA GLY A 13 30.89 18.33 13.50
C GLY A 13 31.00 18.28 11.97
N THR A 14 30.65 19.38 11.28
CA THR A 14 30.76 19.53 9.82
C THR A 14 32.20 19.62 9.34
N VAL A 15 33.08 20.27 10.12
CA VAL A 15 34.51 20.37 9.84
C VAL A 15 35.24 19.05 10.13
N VAL A 16 34.83 18.31 11.15
CA VAL A 16 35.50 17.06 11.59
C VAL A 16 35.04 15.82 10.81
N ALA A 17 33.75 15.70 10.49
CA ALA A 17 33.19 14.50 9.85
C ALA A 17 32.20 14.83 8.70
N GLY A 18 32.39 15.98 8.05
CA GLY A 18 31.59 16.41 6.89
C GLY A 18 30.11 16.60 7.21
N PRO A 19 29.23 16.68 6.19
CA PRO A 19 27.80 16.91 6.39
C PRO A 19 27.14 15.93 7.37
N VAL A 20 27.59 14.67 7.40
CA VAL A 20 27.10 13.62 8.32
C VAL A 20 27.41 13.96 9.78
N GLY A 21 28.63 14.43 10.08
CA GLY A 21 29.01 14.84 11.44
C GLY A 21 28.13 15.95 11.99
N GLY A 22 27.87 16.99 11.20
CA GLY A 22 26.95 18.06 11.64
C GLY A 22 25.49 17.61 11.79
N ILE A 23 25.02 16.64 11.00
CA ILE A 23 23.68 16.02 11.18
C ILE A 23 23.63 15.25 12.50
N VAL A 24 24.63 14.43 12.81
CA VAL A 24 24.68 13.66 14.07
C VAL A 24 24.66 14.60 15.29
N VAL A 25 25.41 15.72 15.23
CA VAL A 25 25.46 16.70 16.31
C VAL A 25 24.13 17.45 16.47
N MET A 26 23.54 17.99 15.40
CA MET A 26 22.24 18.68 15.49
C MET A 26 21.08 17.73 15.81
N ALA A 27 21.18 16.44 15.45
CA ALA A 27 20.15 15.47 15.79
C ALA A 27 20.02 15.26 17.30
N GLN A 28 21.12 15.20 18.07
CA GLN A 28 21.09 14.90 19.52
C GLN A 28 20.10 15.76 20.34
N PRO A 29 20.13 17.11 20.30
CA PRO A 29 19.18 17.94 21.03
C PRO A 29 17.73 17.79 20.54
N ILE A 30 17.52 17.63 19.22
CA ILE A 30 16.18 17.42 18.64
C ILE A 30 15.63 16.04 19.05
N VAL A 31 16.47 15.00 19.10
CA VAL A 31 16.12 13.69 19.67
C VAL A 31 15.73 13.86 21.14
N GLY A 32 16.50 14.62 21.93
CA GLY A 32 16.17 14.92 23.33
C GLY A 32 14.78 15.55 23.49
N ASN A 33 14.52 16.66 22.79
CA ASN A 33 13.23 17.37 22.88
C ASN A 33 12.07 16.57 22.29
N THR A 34 12.23 15.94 21.12
CA THR A 34 11.16 15.13 20.53
C THR A 34 10.84 13.91 21.40
N TYR A 35 11.86 13.29 22.02
CA TYR A 35 11.65 12.20 22.98
C TYR A 35 10.86 12.69 24.19
N GLN A 36 11.28 13.79 24.83
CA GLN A 36 10.55 14.35 25.97
C GLN A 36 9.12 14.77 25.61
N THR A 37 8.89 15.41 24.46
CA THR A 37 7.56 15.81 23.99
C THR A 37 6.68 14.60 23.69
N ALA A 38 7.20 13.57 23.03
CA ALA A 38 6.47 12.32 22.82
C ALA A 38 6.15 11.63 24.16
N ARG A 39 7.10 11.54 25.09
CA ARG A 39 6.89 11.01 26.45
C ARG A 39 5.82 11.79 27.22
N LYS A 40 5.82 13.13 27.15
CA LYS A 40 4.78 14.01 27.74
C LYS A 40 3.41 13.80 27.10
N LYS A 41 3.34 13.50 25.80
CA LYS A 41 2.12 13.06 25.09
C LYS A 41 1.74 11.59 25.36
N GLY A 42 2.27 10.96 26.41
CA GLY A 42 1.97 9.56 26.76
C GLY A 42 2.62 8.48 25.88
N THR A 43 3.49 8.84 24.94
CA THR A 43 4.11 7.90 24.00
C THR A 43 5.09 6.97 24.70
N ASP A 44 4.99 5.65 24.48
CA ASP A 44 5.91 4.64 25.03
C ASP A 44 7.39 4.95 24.71
N PRO A 45 8.37 4.61 25.59
CA PRO A 45 9.77 4.99 25.39
C PRO A 45 10.40 4.56 24.06
N PHE A 46 10.12 3.35 23.56
CA PHE A 46 10.72 2.91 22.29
C PHE A 46 10.09 3.57 21.05
N PRO A 47 8.75 3.67 20.91
CA PRO A 47 8.13 4.51 19.88
C PRO A 47 8.54 5.99 19.98
N ALA A 48 8.61 6.56 21.19
CA ALA A 48 9.11 7.92 21.42
C ALA A 48 10.57 8.07 20.96
N PHE A 49 11.43 7.09 21.25
CA PHE A 49 12.82 7.08 20.81
C PHE A 49 12.96 6.91 19.29
N MET A 50 12.14 6.06 18.66
CA MET A 50 12.14 5.86 17.21
C MET A 50 11.61 7.08 16.46
N GLN A 51 10.51 7.66 16.95
CA GLN A 51 9.99 8.95 16.49
C GLN A 51 11.08 10.02 16.65
N ALA A 52 11.65 10.18 17.84
CA ALA A 52 12.62 11.21 18.13
C ALA A 52 13.90 11.06 17.30
N THR A 53 14.38 9.82 17.13
CA THR A 53 15.50 9.49 16.23
C THR A 53 15.18 9.92 14.80
N LEU A 54 14.06 9.47 14.22
CA LEU A 54 13.74 9.73 12.82
C LEU A 54 13.29 11.19 12.56
N THR A 55 12.73 11.85 13.57
CA THR A 55 12.42 13.29 13.57
C THR A 55 13.73 14.07 13.65
N GLY A 56 14.55 13.86 14.68
CA GLY A 56 15.82 14.55 14.90
C GLY A 56 16.83 14.35 13.78
N TYR A 57 17.02 13.15 13.24
CA TYR A 57 17.86 12.94 12.06
C TYR A 57 17.26 13.51 10.77
N GLY A 58 15.93 13.59 10.67
CA GLY A 58 15.25 14.21 9.53
C GLY A 58 15.37 15.74 9.54
N GLU A 59 15.13 16.35 10.70
CA GLU A 59 15.19 17.79 10.93
C GLU A 59 16.63 18.28 10.93
N ALA A 60 17.57 17.60 11.60
CA ALA A 60 19.00 17.91 11.47
C ALA A 60 19.53 17.74 10.03
N ALA A 61 18.93 16.87 9.20
CA ALA A 61 19.27 16.79 7.78
C ALA A 61 18.67 17.96 6.96
N ILE A 62 17.48 18.46 7.32
CA ILE A 62 16.90 19.68 6.77
C ILE A 62 17.78 20.89 7.18
N GLU A 63 18.06 21.04 8.47
CA GLU A 63 18.90 22.09 9.04
C GLU A 63 20.33 22.04 8.50
N GLN A 64 20.99 20.88 8.38
CA GLN A 64 22.33 20.82 7.76
C GLN A 64 22.29 21.24 6.28
N TRP A 65 21.25 20.78 5.56
CA TRP A 65 21.02 21.17 4.17
C TRP A 65 20.77 22.67 4.03
N THR A 66 20.38 23.37 5.11
CA THR A 66 20.12 24.82 5.12
C THR A 66 21.32 25.59 5.67
N PHE A 67 21.95 25.15 6.75
CA PHE A 67 23.15 25.67 7.38
C PHE A 67 24.33 25.81 6.40
N GLY A 68 24.62 24.77 5.61
CA GLY A 68 25.64 24.83 4.55
C GLY A 68 25.38 25.92 3.49
N LYS A 69 24.12 26.34 3.31
CA LYS A 69 23.76 27.50 2.46
C LYS A 69 23.75 28.83 3.23
N LYS A 70 23.46 28.83 4.54
CA LYS A 70 23.51 30.01 5.43
C LYS A 70 24.95 30.55 5.49
N ILE A 71 25.95 29.66 5.65
CA ILE A 71 27.38 29.99 5.53
C ILE A 71 27.75 30.50 4.12
N GLY A 72 27.19 29.90 3.07
CA GLY A 72 27.40 30.36 1.68
C GLY A 72 26.88 31.78 1.42
N LEU A 73 25.79 32.16 2.10
CA LEU A 73 25.23 33.52 2.05
C LEU A 73 26.12 34.52 2.79
N ALA A 74 26.62 34.16 3.99
CA ALA A 74 27.55 35.00 4.76
C ALA A 74 28.82 35.35 3.95
N LYS A 75 29.40 34.37 3.23
CA LYS A 75 30.53 34.60 2.30
C LYS A 75 30.17 35.47 1.08
N GLY A 76 28.89 35.71 0.83
CA GLY A 76 28.39 36.60 -0.22
C GLY A 76 28.11 38.04 0.22
N ILE A 77 28.06 38.33 1.53
CA ILE A 77 27.62 39.65 2.05
C ILE A 77 28.47 40.81 1.54
N GLY A 78 29.79 40.63 1.39
CA GLY A 78 30.66 41.66 0.81
C GLY A 78 30.22 42.14 -0.57
N LYS A 79 29.68 41.25 -1.42
CA LYS A 79 29.13 41.61 -2.74
C LYS A 79 27.67 42.09 -2.70
N ILE A 80 26.95 41.82 -1.62
CA ILE A 80 25.60 42.36 -1.42
C ILE A 80 25.68 43.86 -1.08
N VAL A 81 26.74 44.30 -0.40
CA VAL A 81 27.04 45.72 -0.16
C VAL A 81 27.43 46.45 -1.45
N GLU A 82 28.22 45.82 -2.35
CA GLU A 82 28.61 46.42 -3.64
C GLU A 82 27.44 46.60 -4.63
N GLU A 83 26.43 45.73 -4.60
CA GLU A 83 25.37 45.66 -5.64
C GLU A 83 24.01 46.28 -5.25
N GLY A 84 23.84 46.73 -4.00
CA GLY A 84 22.76 47.62 -3.59
C GLY A 84 21.36 47.02 -3.39
N GLY A 85 20.40 47.90 -3.07
CA GLY A 85 19.10 47.56 -2.44
C GLY A 85 18.22 46.55 -3.17
N LYS A 86 18.26 46.48 -4.51
CA LYS A 86 17.51 45.47 -5.28
C LYS A 86 17.97 44.04 -4.97
N ARG A 87 19.26 43.85 -4.69
CA ARG A 87 19.82 42.55 -4.29
C ARG A 87 19.50 42.23 -2.83
N ILE A 88 19.48 43.22 -1.94
CA ILE A 88 19.06 43.07 -0.54
C ILE A 88 17.60 42.59 -0.47
N LEU A 89 16.68 43.25 -1.19
CA LEU A 89 15.28 42.85 -1.27
C LEU A 89 15.13 41.39 -1.78
N TRP A 90 15.89 41.03 -2.82
CA TRP A 90 15.89 39.69 -3.43
C TRP A 90 16.45 38.59 -2.52
N GLU A 91 17.53 38.83 -1.77
CA GLU A 91 17.99 37.87 -0.75
C GLU A 91 17.01 37.79 0.44
N GLY A 92 16.35 38.89 0.80
CA GLY A 92 15.26 38.90 1.79
C GLY A 92 14.08 38.03 1.36
N THR A 93 13.59 38.17 0.12
CA THR A 93 12.54 37.29 -0.42
C THR A 93 12.99 35.82 -0.45
N LYS A 94 14.28 35.53 -0.68
CA LYS A 94 14.81 34.16 -0.61
C LYS A 94 14.84 33.61 0.81
N LEU A 95 15.16 34.40 1.82
CA LEU A 95 15.06 33.99 3.23
C LEU A 95 13.60 33.72 3.61
N TYR A 96 12.68 34.60 3.21
CA TYR A 96 11.25 34.42 3.44
C TYR A 96 10.69 33.12 2.84
N VAL A 97 10.83 32.93 1.51
CA VAL A 97 10.31 31.74 0.82
C VAL A 97 10.96 30.44 1.32
N ARG A 98 12.17 30.55 1.88
CA ARG A 98 12.94 29.44 2.41
C ARG A 98 12.49 29.04 3.81
N GLY A 99 12.40 29.96 4.78
CA GLY A 99 11.88 29.65 6.11
C GLY A 99 10.48 29.04 6.04
N THR A 100 9.65 29.55 5.11
CA THR A 100 8.35 28.97 4.76
C THR A 100 8.42 27.51 4.27
N ALA A 101 9.47 27.12 3.56
CA ALA A 101 9.69 25.74 3.12
C ALA A 101 10.40 24.87 4.17
N GLU A 102 11.24 25.46 5.03
CA GLU A 102 12.01 24.81 6.10
C GLU A 102 11.02 24.29 7.17
N GLU A 103 10.31 25.19 7.84
CA GLU A 103 9.32 24.90 8.89
C GLU A 103 8.18 23.98 8.43
N GLY A 104 7.62 24.24 7.23
CA GLY A 104 6.57 23.40 6.66
C GLY A 104 7.04 21.97 6.38
N SER A 105 8.31 21.78 6.03
CA SER A 105 8.89 20.45 5.81
C SER A 105 9.21 19.72 7.12
N GLN A 106 9.66 20.44 8.14
CA GLN A 106 9.88 19.91 9.50
C GLN A 106 8.55 19.48 10.11
N LYS A 107 7.51 20.33 10.08
CA LYS A 107 6.19 19.99 10.61
C LYS A 107 5.54 18.80 9.90
N PHE A 108 5.71 18.66 8.58
CA PHE A 108 5.26 17.47 7.85
C PHE A 108 6.03 16.20 8.25
N ASN A 109 7.33 16.32 8.53
CA ASN A 109 8.17 15.22 9.02
C ASN A 109 7.75 14.79 10.44
N GLU A 110 7.52 15.73 11.36
CA GLU A 110 6.99 15.45 12.70
C GLU A 110 5.63 14.74 12.60
N ASN A 111 4.68 15.29 11.83
CA ASN A 111 3.36 14.69 11.61
C ASN A 111 3.45 13.27 11.00
N LEU A 112 4.39 13.02 10.11
CA LEU A 112 4.60 11.70 9.51
C LEU A 112 5.10 10.69 10.53
N TRP A 113 6.05 11.04 11.40
CA TRP A 113 6.55 10.12 12.42
C TRP A 113 5.60 9.96 13.60
N ASN A 114 4.88 11.02 13.99
CA ASN A 114 3.67 10.91 14.83
C ASN A 114 2.70 9.88 14.22
N TRP A 115 2.36 9.98 12.94
CA TRP A 115 1.45 9.06 12.26
C TRP A 115 1.97 7.61 12.16
N VAL A 116 3.28 7.41 12.04
CA VAL A 116 3.86 6.07 11.94
C VAL A 116 3.94 5.38 13.31
N PHE A 117 4.35 6.08 14.36
CA PHE A 117 4.74 5.47 15.64
C PHE A 117 3.81 5.76 16.83
N THR A 118 3.01 6.83 16.77
CA THR A 118 2.44 7.47 17.97
C THR A 118 0.92 7.61 17.89
N ASP A 119 0.38 8.33 16.91
CA ASP A 119 -1.07 8.46 16.69
C ASP A 119 -1.43 8.28 15.21
N ARG A 120 -2.26 7.26 14.92
CA ARG A 120 -2.74 6.96 13.57
C ARG A 120 -3.87 7.88 13.08
N SER A 121 -4.45 8.71 13.96
CA SER A 121 -5.46 9.71 13.60
C SER A 121 -4.84 11.00 13.02
N GLN A 122 -3.62 11.34 13.46
CA GLN A 122 -2.84 12.51 13.06
C GLN A 122 -2.93 12.81 11.55
N ILE A 123 -3.50 13.97 11.22
CA ILE A 123 -3.60 14.44 9.85
C ILE A 123 -2.22 14.95 9.41
N LEU A 124 -1.64 14.34 8.38
CA LEU A 124 -0.26 14.63 7.94
C LEU A 124 0.00 16.10 7.56
N THR A 125 -1.05 16.82 7.15
CA THR A 125 -0.99 18.24 6.73
C THR A 125 -1.36 19.24 7.82
N GLU A 126 -1.65 18.78 9.04
CA GLU A 126 -2.08 19.63 10.16
C GLU A 126 -0.96 20.54 10.65
N GLY A 127 -1.23 21.84 10.84
CA GLY A 127 -0.23 22.83 11.22
C GLY A 127 0.84 23.14 10.16
N VAL A 128 0.93 22.37 9.06
CA VAL A 128 2.00 22.51 8.05
C VAL A 128 1.96 23.87 7.34
N MET A 129 0.76 24.37 7.04
CA MET A 129 0.59 25.70 6.43
C MET A 129 0.86 26.83 7.42
N GLN A 130 0.56 26.63 8.71
CA GLN A 130 0.81 27.59 9.78
C GLN A 130 2.32 27.70 10.07
N ALA A 131 3.02 26.58 10.21
CA ALA A 131 4.48 26.54 10.35
C ALA A 131 5.16 27.22 9.15
N ALA A 132 4.70 26.91 7.93
CA ALA A 132 5.16 27.56 6.71
C ALA A 132 4.89 29.09 6.69
N ALA A 133 3.79 29.57 7.27
CA ALA A 133 3.52 31.01 7.37
C ALA A 133 4.47 31.72 8.36
N VAL A 134 4.88 31.05 9.45
CA VAL A 134 5.72 31.63 10.52
C VAL A 134 7.21 31.64 10.16
N GLY A 135 7.71 30.61 9.48
CA GLY A 135 9.16 30.47 9.20
C GLY A 135 9.76 31.58 8.33
N GLY A 136 9.01 32.09 7.35
CA GLY A 136 9.49 33.11 6.42
C GLY A 136 9.86 34.45 7.10
N PRO A 137 8.96 35.02 7.92
CA PRO A 137 9.30 36.15 8.79
C PRO A 137 10.51 35.89 9.70
N LEU A 138 10.57 34.71 10.34
CA LEU A 138 11.59 34.38 11.34
C LEU A 138 13.00 34.32 10.72
N GLU A 139 13.20 33.62 9.60
CA GLU A 139 14.47 33.60 8.88
C GLU A 139 14.89 34.99 8.37
N THR A 140 13.92 35.83 8.01
CA THR A 140 14.19 37.19 7.53
C THR A 140 14.73 38.08 8.65
N VAL A 141 14.16 37.99 9.86
CA VAL A 141 14.66 38.72 11.05
C VAL A 141 16.03 38.22 11.47
N MET A 142 16.26 36.90 11.51
CA MET A 142 17.58 36.34 11.85
C MET A 142 18.65 36.73 10.82
N GLY A 143 18.32 36.72 9.53
CA GLY A 143 19.22 37.19 8.47
C GLY A 143 19.60 38.67 8.61
N GLY A 144 18.65 39.52 9.02
CA GLY A 144 18.91 40.93 9.34
C GLY A 144 19.87 41.13 10.53
N ALA A 145 19.72 40.34 11.60
CA ALA A 145 20.59 40.42 12.77
C ALA A 145 22.07 40.13 12.45
N PHE A 146 22.33 39.13 11.60
CA PHE A 146 23.70 38.83 11.14
C PHE A 146 24.30 39.92 10.23
N ALA A 147 23.47 40.69 9.51
CA ALA A 147 23.94 41.84 8.74
C ALA A 147 24.32 43.03 9.65
N GLY A 148 23.54 43.27 10.72
CA GLY A 148 23.82 44.33 11.70
C GLY A 148 25.16 44.17 12.42
N GLY A 149 25.50 42.93 12.81
CA GLY A 149 26.77 42.62 13.50
C GLY A 149 28.04 42.89 12.66
N GLY A 150 27.92 43.04 11.34
CA GLY A 150 29.06 43.29 10.45
C GLY A 150 29.46 44.76 10.28
N MET A 151 28.68 45.72 10.80
CA MET A 151 28.76 47.14 10.37
C MET A 151 29.52 48.11 11.28
N MET A 152 30.20 47.64 12.34
CA MET A 152 30.92 48.52 13.29
C MET A 152 32.28 49.09 12.83
N LEU A 153 32.65 48.98 11.53
CA LEU A 153 33.97 49.40 11.03
C LEU A 153 33.97 50.20 9.71
N SER A 154 33.27 51.35 9.65
CA SER A 154 33.68 52.48 8.79
C SER A 154 33.03 53.81 9.19
N LYS A 155 33.63 54.93 8.75
CA LYS A 155 33.22 56.33 8.97
C LYS A 155 32.45 56.82 7.72
N GLY A 156 31.60 57.85 7.73
CA GLY A 156 31.16 58.79 8.78
C GLY A 156 30.45 60.00 8.15
N GLU A 157 29.99 60.94 8.99
CA GLU A 157 29.37 62.26 8.65
C GLU A 157 27.86 62.29 8.25
N THR A 158 27.10 62.95 9.14
CA THR A 158 25.73 63.55 9.10
C THR A 158 25.08 63.80 7.72
N VAL A 159 23.75 63.67 7.52
CA VAL A 159 22.56 64.35 8.14
C VAL A 159 21.29 63.51 7.78
N SER A 160 20.12 63.40 8.45
CA SER A 160 19.47 63.98 9.67
C SER A 160 18.62 62.90 10.42
N ILE A 161 17.71 63.29 11.35
CA ILE A 161 17.19 62.44 12.44
C ILE A 161 15.65 62.42 12.57
N VAL A 162 15.07 61.24 12.89
CA VAL A 162 13.67 61.03 13.30
C VAL A 162 13.49 61.28 14.82
N PRO A 163 12.48 62.03 15.30
CA PRO A 163 12.34 62.39 16.72
C PRO A 163 12.23 61.20 17.69
N ASN A 164 12.99 61.26 18.78
CA ASN A 164 13.05 60.19 19.78
C ASN A 164 11.74 59.98 20.56
N SER A 165 10.85 60.97 20.62
CA SER A 165 9.48 60.83 21.17
C SER A 165 8.65 59.75 20.47
N GLU A 166 8.76 59.63 19.14
CA GLU A 166 8.03 58.60 18.38
C GLU A 166 8.66 57.21 18.53
N LYS A 167 9.97 57.15 18.84
CA LYS A 167 10.68 55.89 19.12
C LYS A 167 10.35 55.38 20.52
N ILE A 168 10.32 56.27 21.52
CA ILE A 168 9.84 56.00 22.88
C ILE A 168 8.43 55.40 22.84
N ARG A 169 7.49 56.08 22.17
CA ARG A 169 6.09 55.63 22.03
C ARG A 169 5.96 54.21 21.47
N ARG A 170 6.85 53.80 20.56
CA ARG A 170 6.86 52.47 19.96
C ARG A 170 7.41 51.40 20.91
N VAL A 171 8.44 51.72 21.69
CA VAL A 171 9.00 50.79 22.69
C VAL A 171 8.05 50.61 23.87
N GLU A 172 7.38 51.67 24.34
CA GLU A 172 6.34 51.58 25.37
C GLU A 172 5.13 50.73 24.90
N ALA A 173 4.72 50.86 23.64
CA ALA A 173 3.66 50.03 23.07
C ALA A 173 4.02 48.53 23.00
N LEU A 174 5.30 48.19 22.80
CA LEU A 174 5.80 46.82 22.86
C LEU A 174 5.91 46.31 24.30
N ARG A 175 6.37 47.16 25.23
CA ARG A 175 6.43 46.88 26.67
C ARG A 175 5.06 46.50 27.24
N ASN A 176 4.03 47.28 26.93
CA ASN A 176 2.68 47.04 27.44
C ASN A 176 2.13 45.69 26.94
N ARG A 177 2.26 45.39 25.64
CA ARG A 177 1.86 44.10 25.06
C ARG A 177 2.61 42.89 25.65
N ALA A 178 3.88 43.07 26.04
CA ALA A 178 4.62 42.01 26.71
C ALA A 178 4.13 41.79 28.16
N ASN A 179 3.76 42.86 28.87
CA ASN A 179 3.18 42.76 30.21
C ASN A 179 1.77 42.14 30.21
N GLU A 180 0.99 42.42 29.16
CA GLU A 180 -0.32 41.82 28.85
C GLU A 180 -0.23 40.35 28.41
N SER A 181 0.96 39.83 28.10
CA SER A 181 1.15 38.46 27.60
C SER A 181 1.15 37.39 28.71
N SER A 182 1.13 36.11 28.31
CA SER A 182 1.22 34.95 29.19
C SER A 182 2.65 34.57 29.62
N LEU A 183 3.64 35.46 29.44
CA LEU A 183 4.99 35.26 29.99
C LEU A 183 4.96 35.21 31.54
N SER A 184 5.90 34.49 32.13
CA SER A 184 6.10 34.50 33.59
C SER A 184 6.59 35.86 34.08
N ASP A 185 6.41 36.13 35.39
CA ASP A 185 6.78 37.42 35.95
C ASP A 185 8.29 37.69 35.91
N ASP A 186 9.14 36.65 36.02
CA ASP A 186 10.60 36.78 35.89
C ASP A 186 11.02 37.12 34.44
N GLU A 187 10.42 36.47 33.44
CA GLU A 187 10.63 36.80 32.02
C GLU A 187 10.15 38.23 31.72
N LYS A 188 8.99 38.63 32.29
CA LYS A 188 8.51 40.02 32.19
C LYS A 188 9.49 40.98 32.85
N ILE A 189 10.07 40.67 34.01
CA ILE A 189 11.04 41.53 34.69
C ILE A 189 12.31 41.71 33.83
N GLU A 190 12.87 40.64 33.26
CA GLU A 190 14.04 40.73 32.38
C GLU A 190 13.73 41.51 31.09
N LEU A 191 12.58 41.24 30.46
CA LEU A 191 12.19 41.94 29.23
C LEU A 191 11.85 43.42 29.48
N ASN A 192 11.20 43.76 30.60
CA ASN A 192 10.98 45.15 31.03
C ASN A 192 12.31 45.89 31.20
N LYS A 193 13.29 45.26 31.86
CA LYS A 193 14.64 45.81 32.03
C LYS A 193 15.34 46.05 30.68
N THR A 194 15.12 45.19 29.68
CA THR A 194 15.59 45.41 28.30
C THR A 194 14.85 46.58 27.62
N PHE A 195 13.54 46.71 27.80
CA PHE A 195 12.79 47.86 27.30
C PHE A 195 13.21 49.18 27.97
N ASP A 196 13.45 49.19 29.29
CA ASP A 196 14.00 50.34 30.02
C ASP A 196 15.36 50.77 29.47
N GLN A 197 16.29 49.81 29.27
CA GLN A 197 17.58 50.12 28.65
C GLN A 197 17.42 50.63 27.21
N THR A 198 16.47 50.10 26.45
CA THR A 198 16.17 50.57 25.08
C THR A 198 15.59 51.99 25.09
N LEU A 199 14.76 52.34 26.08
CA LEU A 199 14.23 53.69 26.26
C LEU A 199 15.33 54.68 26.68
N VAL A 200 16.26 54.27 27.55
CA VAL A 200 17.48 55.06 27.84
C VAL A 200 18.30 55.26 26.56
N ASP A 201 18.57 54.18 25.81
CA ASP A 201 19.35 54.22 24.57
C ASP A 201 18.72 55.09 23.47
N ILE A 202 17.38 55.18 23.42
CA ILE A 202 16.65 56.11 22.55
C ILE A 202 16.77 57.56 23.03
N ASN A 203 16.67 57.83 24.33
CA ASN A 203 16.89 59.18 24.86
C ASN A 203 18.34 59.64 24.69
N ASP A 204 19.30 58.72 24.78
CA ASP A 204 20.72 58.92 24.47
C ASP A 204 21.01 59.12 22.96
N GLY A 205 20.00 59.01 22.08
CA GLY A 205 20.14 59.20 20.64
C GLY A 205 20.84 58.06 19.88
N LYS A 206 20.99 56.87 20.47
CA LYS A 206 21.74 55.74 19.86
C LYS A 206 21.08 55.15 18.60
N PHE A 207 19.84 55.55 18.31
CA PHE A 207 19.03 55.07 17.17
C PHE A 207 18.78 56.16 16.11
N ASP A 208 19.67 57.15 16.00
CA ASP A 208 19.52 58.33 15.14
C ASP A 208 20.29 58.19 13.80
N SER A 209 19.75 57.40 12.87
CA SER A 209 20.25 57.26 11.48
C SER A 209 19.16 57.48 10.42
N GLY A 210 19.57 57.89 9.21
CA GLY A 210 18.76 58.66 8.26
C GLY A 210 17.79 57.89 7.34
N PRO A 211 16.85 58.61 6.68
CA PRO A 211 15.70 58.04 5.95
C PRO A 211 15.94 57.84 4.44
N VAL A 212 14.89 57.36 3.76
CA VAL A 212 14.80 57.13 2.30
C VAL A 212 13.57 57.89 1.76
N ASP A 213 13.73 58.61 0.64
CA ASP A 213 12.62 59.16 -0.14
C ASP A 213 12.09 58.13 -1.16
N ILE A 214 10.78 57.90 -1.18
CA ILE A 214 10.06 57.19 -2.25
C ILE A 214 8.77 57.94 -2.56
N GLU A 215 8.73 58.62 -3.69
CA GLU A 215 7.47 58.96 -4.38
C GLU A 215 7.14 57.83 -5.37
N ALA A 216 6.14 57.00 -5.06
CA ALA A 216 5.56 56.04 -6.00
C ALA A 216 4.17 55.59 -5.51
N GLU A 217 3.09 56.01 -6.20
CA GLU A 217 1.74 55.56 -5.91
C GLU A 217 1.49 54.14 -6.44
N ALA A 218 1.12 53.20 -5.57
CA ALA A 218 0.50 51.93 -5.92
C ALA A 218 -0.31 51.39 -4.73
N GLN A 219 -1.62 51.20 -4.88
CA GLN A 219 -2.53 50.80 -3.80
C GLN A 219 -2.37 49.31 -3.42
N PRO A 220 -1.97 48.95 -2.18
CA PRO A 220 -1.80 47.56 -1.76
C PRO A 220 -3.06 46.93 -1.11
N GLU A 221 -4.05 47.76 -0.78
CA GLU A 221 -5.09 47.45 0.22
C GLU A 221 -6.01 46.28 -0.17
N ALA A 222 -6.23 46.06 -1.48
CA ALA A 222 -7.17 45.07 -2.01
C ALA A 222 -6.73 43.59 -1.90
N GLN A 223 -5.56 43.27 -1.32
CA GLN A 223 -5.08 41.88 -1.18
C GLN A 223 -4.90 41.39 0.27
N ILE A 224 -4.84 42.29 1.25
CA ILE A 224 -4.74 41.90 2.68
C ILE A 224 -6.11 41.46 3.21
N ASP A 225 -7.15 42.23 2.84
CA ASP A 225 -8.54 42.06 3.28
C ASP A 225 -9.10 40.65 2.97
N ALA A 226 -8.69 40.06 1.83
CA ALA A 226 -9.09 38.71 1.42
C ALA A 226 -8.49 37.59 2.29
N ALA A 227 -7.29 37.79 2.85
CA ALA A 227 -6.67 36.82 3.76
C ALA A 227 -7.28 36.94 5.16
N GLU A 228 -7.45 38.17 5.65
CA GLU A 228 -8.01 38.45 6.98
C GLU A 228 -9.48 37.99 7.09
N THR A 229 -10.26 38.12 6.02
CA THR A 229 -11.63 37.60 5.92
C THR A 229 -11.69 36.07 6.06
N VAL A 230 -10.73 35.33 5.48
CA VAL A 230 -10.68 33.87 5.57
C VAL A 230 -10.30 33.40 6.98
N THR A 231 -9.32 34.05 7.62
CA THR A 231 -8.93 33.71 9.00
C THR A 231 -10.08 33.93 9.98
N LYS A 232 -10.72 35.12 9.95
CA LYS A 232 -11.88 35.43 10.80
C LYS A 232 -13.05 34.47 10.56
N GLY A 233 -13.25 34.03 9.32
CA GLY A 233 -14.26 33.01 8.98
C GLY A 233 -13.96 31.63 9.58
N GLN A 234 -12.69 31.25 9.72
CA GLN A 234 -12.28 29.99 10.35
C GLN A 234 -12.34 30.06 11.88
N GLU A 235 -11.93 31.18 12.47
CA GLU A 235 -12.02 31.43 13.92
C GLU A 235 -13.48 31.43 14.38
N ALA A 236 -14.37 32.11 13.66
CA ALA A 236 -15.81 32.12 13.96
C ALA A 236 -16.45 30.71 13.88
N LEU A 237 -16.04 29.88 12.91
CA LEU A 237 -16.53 28.50 12.79
C LEU A 237 -16.03 27.60 13.94
N LEU A 238 -14.80 27.82 14.42
CA LEU A 238 -14.26 27.10 15.57
C LEU A 238 -14.95 27.52 16.87
N GLU A 239 -15.16 28.84 17.05
CA GLU A 239 -15.89 29.39 18.20
C GLU A 239 -17.35 28.91 18.21
N GLU A 240 -18.03 28.87 17.06
CA GLU A 240 -19.38 28.32 16.94
C GLU A 240 -19.42 26.82 17.23
N SER A 241 -18.44 26.04 16.77
CA SER A 241 -18.33 24.60 17.08
C SER A 241 -18.17 24.38 18.59
N ASN A 242 -17.31 25.14 19.25
CA ASN A 242 -17.07 25.02 20.69
C ASN A 242 -18.30 25.46 21.50
N LYS A 243 -18.99 26.54 21.09
CA LYS A 243 -20.27 26.95 21.69
C LYS A 243 -21.36 25.89 21.54
N ARG A 244 -21.44 25.19 20.40
CA ARG A 244 -22.39 24.09 20.18
C ARG A 244 -22.06 22.86 21.03
N GLN A 245 -20.78 22.54 21.26
CA GLN A 245 -20.39 21.46 22.17
C GLN A 245 -20.67 21.80 23.64
N ALA A 246 -20.36 23.02 24.08
CA ALA A 246 -20.69 23.48 25.44
C ALA A 246 -22.21 23.49 25.68
N ALA A 247 -22.99 24.03 24.74
CA ALA A 247 -24.46 24.02 24.83
C ALA A 247 -25.05 22.60 24.87
N ARG A 248 -24.51 21.65 24.09
CA ARG A 248 -24.92 20.23 24.16
C ARG A 248 -24.53 19.59 25.50
N TYR A 249 -23.39 19.96 26.09
CA TYR A 249 -22.98 19.45 27.40
C TYR A 249 -23.91 19.95 28.51
N GLU A 250 -24.32 21.21 28.49
CA GLU A 250 -25.34 21.73 29.43
C GLU A 250 -26.74 21.14 29.17
N GLU A 251 -27.15 20.96 27.90
CA GLU A 251 -28.39 20.26 27.53
C GLU A 251 -28.41 18.82 28.09
N LEU A 252 -27.30 18.08 27.96
CA LEU A 252 -27.16 16.74 28.52
C LEU A 252 -27.16 16.76 30.07
N LEU A 253 -26.54 17.75 30.72
CA LEU A 253 -26.56 17.88 32.18
C LEU A 253 -27.98 18.18 32.70
N GLU A 254 -28.76 19.01 32.01
CA GLU A 254 -30.16 19.25 32.36
C GLU A 254 -31.00 17.97 32.21
N LEU A 255 -30.79 17.21 31.13
CA LEU A 255 -31.45 15.92 30.91
C LEU A 255 -31.06 14.87 31.97
N VAL A 256 -29.80 14.82 32.41
CA VAL A 256 -29.36 13.98 33.55
C VAL A 256 -30.04 14.41 34.85
N GLY A 257 -30.18 15.71 35.09
CA GLY A 257 -30.96 16.25 36.22
C GLY A 257 -32.45 15.90 36.17
N GLN A 258 -32.98 15.61 34.98
CA GLN A 258 -34.34 15.10 34.76
C GLN A 258 -34.43 13.56 34.78
N GLY A 259 -33.31 12.85 34.95
CA GLY A 259 -33.25 11.39 35.06
C GLY A 259 -33.03 10.63 33.74
N ASP A 260 -32.51 11.26 32.68
CA ASP A 260 -32.21 10.60 31.42
C ASP A 260 -30.91 9.79 31.48
N GLU A 261 -31.04 8.46 31.56
CA GLU A 261 -29.91 7.51 31.56
C GLU A 261 -29.07 7.54 30.27
N LEU A 262 -29.66 7.88 29.11
CA LEU A 262 -28.92 8.02 27.86
C LEU A 262 -28.09 9.29 27.82
N ALA A 263 -28.59 10.39 28.41
CA ALA A 263 -27.80 11.62 28.55
C ALA A 263 -26.60 11.40 29.50
N ALA A 264 -26.78 10.62 30.56
CA ALA A 264 -25.70 10.25 31.47
C ALA A 264 -24.63 9.40 30.76
N GLN A 265 -25.05 8.44 29.93
CA GLN A 265 -24.13 7.66 29.12
C GLN A 265 -23.40 8.52 28.06
N GLU A 266 -24.08 9.47 27.40
CA GLU A 266 -23.43 10.37 26.43
C GLU A 266 -22.38 11.27 27.11
N ILE A 267 -22.65 11.79 28.31
CA ILE A 267 -21.65 12.51 29.13
C ILE A 267 -20.47 11.60 29.50
N GLN A 268 -20.72 10.35 29.90
CA GLN A 268 -19.65 9.39 30.25
C GLN A 268 -18.77 9.06 29.03
N GLU A 269 -19.37 8.88 27.84
CA GLU A 269 -18.65 8.66 26.58
C GLU A 269 -17.89 9.91 26.11
N MET A 270 -18.41 11.12 26.37
CA MET A 270 -17.72 12.38 26.09
C MET A 270 -16.53 12.67 27.02
N THR A 271 -16.46 12.07 28.20
CA THR A 271 -15.47 12.42 29.25
C THR A 271 -14.41 11.34 29.51
N MET A 272 -14.76 10.05 29.55
CA MET A 272 -13.95 9.05 30.29
C MET A 272 -13.13 8.07 29.43
N GLY A 273 -13.33 7.99 28.11
CA GLY A 273 -12.44 7.29 27.17
C GLY A 273 -12.27 5.77 27.32
N GLY A 274 -12.89 5.12 28.31
CA GLY A 274 -12.83 3.68 28.55
C GLY A 274 -13.70 3.22 29.73
N PRO A 275 -13.95 1.91 29.88
CA PRO A 275 -14.81 1.38 30.93
C PRO A 275 -14.09 1.24 32.28
N LEU A 276 -14.81 1.54 33.36
CA LEU A 276 -14.37 1.37 34.76
C LEU A 276 -14.27 -0.11 35.17
N THR A 277 -13.62 -0.39 36.30
CA THR A 277 -13.69 -1.69 36.99
C THR A 277 -15.00 -1.82 37.78
N GLU A 278 -15.43 -3.03 38.17
CA GLU A 278 -16.69 -3.22 38.89
C GLU A 278 -16.76 -2.49 40.25
N GLU A 279 -15.61 -2.31 40.93
CA GLU A 279 -15.54 -1.54 42.18
C GLU A 279 -15.58 -0.02 41.91
N GLN A 280 -14.80 0.48 40.94
CA GLN A 280 -14.83 1.90 40.55
C GLN A 280 -16.17 2.31 39.94
N GLN A 281 -16.82 1.44 39.17
CA GLN A 281 -18.16 1.69 38.62
C GLN A 281 -19.16 1.83 39.76
N LYS A 282 -19.13 0.92 40.75
CA LYS A 282 -20.01 1.02 41.91
C LYS A 282 -19.76 2.27 42.74
N GLU A 283 -18.50 2.65 42.95
CA GLU A 283 -18.12 3.88 43.67
C GLU A 283 -18.56 5.14 42.90
N TYR A 284 -18.38 5.16 41.58
CA TYR A 284 -18.90 6.18 40.69
C TYR A 284 -20.44 6.25 40.71
N ASP A 285 -21.14 5.11 40.70
CA ASP A 285 -22.61 5.03 40.76
C ASP A 285 -23.15 5.55 42.10
N ASP A 286 -22.54 5.17 43.23
CA ASP A 286 -22.90 5.66 44.57
C ASP A 286 -22.61 7.19 44.72
N LEU A 287 -21.57 7.72 44.07
CA LEU A 287 -21.29 9.17 44.03
C LEU A 287 -22.21 9.94 43.08
N LEU A 288 -22.44 9.42 41.86
CA LEU A 288 -23.33 10.02 40.86
C LEU A 288 -24.76 10.15 41.42
N LYS A 289 -25.21 9.17 42.19
CA LYS A 289 -26.48 9.22 42.93
C LYS A 289 -26.53 10.35 43.96
N LYS A 290 -25.43 10.61 44.70
CA LYS A 290 -25.37 11.77 45.61
C LYS A 290 -25.40 13.10 44.86
N VAL A 291 -24.72 13.20 43.71
CA VAL A 291 -24.78 14.39 42.85
C VAL A 291 -26.22 14.64 42.36
N GLN A 292 -26.96 13.58 42.00
CA GLN A 292 -28.41 13.68 41.70
C GLN A 292 -29.26 14.07 42.92
N GLU A 293 -28.81 13.78 44.14
CA GLU A 293 -29.42 14.24 45.40
C GLU A 293 -28.95 15.65 45.83
N GLY A 294 -28.06 16.31 45.05
CA GLY A 294 -27.61 17.69 45.25
C GLY A 294 -26.27 17.85 45.98
N ASP A 295 -25.45 16.80 46.08
CA ASP A 295 -24.17 16.79 46.79
C ASP A 295 -23.01 17.34 45.91
N GLU A 296 -22.62 18.60 46.15
CA GLU A 296 -21.48 19.24 45.47
C GLU A 296 -20.11 18.62 45.87
N GLU A 297 -19.99 18.02 47.06
CA GLU A 297 -18.75 17.38 47.53
C GLU A 297 -18.55 16.03 46.84
N ALA A 298 -19.64 15.29 46.58
CA ALA A 298 -19.61 14.10 45.73
C ALA A 298 -19.21 14.41 44.28
N ALA A 299 -19.56 15.58 43.75
CA ALA A 299 -19.13 16.01 42.41
C ALA A 299 -17.61 16.24 42.34
N GLN A 300 -17.01 16.81 43.40
CA GLN A 300 -15.55 16.90 43.50
C GLN A 300 -14.89 15.52 43.70
N GLN A 301 -15.49 14.61 44.47
CA GLN A 301 -14.95 13.26 44.65
C GLN A 301 -14.95 12.44 43.35
N ILE A 302 -15.94 12.62 42.46
CA ILE A 302 -15.91 12.07 41.09
C ILE A 302 -14.73 12.63 40.29
N GLN A 303 -14.39 13.91 40.47
CA GLN A 303 -13.25 14.53 39.80
C GLN A 303 -11.91 13.99 40.34
N GLU A 304 -11.74 13.89 41.65
CA GLU A 304 -10.50 13.39 42.28
C GLU A 304 -10.22 11.91 41.97
N LEU A 305 -11.27 11.07 41.84
CA LEU A 305 -11.17 9.67 41.42
C LEU A 305 -10.58 9.47 40.00
N THR A 306 -10.40 10.54 39.22
CA THR A 306 -9.77 10.49 37.88
C THR A 306 -8.28 10.84 37.87
N THR A 307 -7.67 11.24 39.01
CA THR A 307 -6.29 11.75 39.09
C THR A 307 -5.39 11.00 40.09
N ASP A 308 -4.87 9.84 39.68
CA ASP A 308 -4.10 8.90 40.53
C ASP A 308 -2.56 9.12 40.47
N GLU A 309 -2.09 10.35 40.74
CA GLU A 309 -0.67 10.73 40.53
C GLU A 309 0.19 10.67 41.82
N GLN A 310 -0.38 11.02 42.99
CA GLN A 310 0.40 11.27 44.22
C GLN A 310 0.96 10.02 44.92
N ASN A 311 0.51 8.81 44.58
CA ASN A 311 1.04 7.57 45.16
C ASN A 311 2.40 7.13 44.57
N ALA A 312 2.77 7.65 43.40
CA ALA A 312 4.00 7.25 42.71
C ALA A 312 5.27 7.90 43.31
N GLU A 313 5.22 9.21 43.59
CA GLU A 313 6.41 9.99 44.00
C GLU A 313 7.02 9.52 45.32
N ARG A 314 6.18 9.05 46.26
CA ARG A 314 6.56 8.77 47.65
C ARG A 314 7.60 7.68 47.85
N ASN A 315 7.83 6.82 46.85
CA ASN A 315 8.72 5.65 46.94
C ASN A 315 9.94 5.73 46.01
N LEU A 316 10.06 6.77 45.17
CA LEU A 316 11.10 6.88 44.14
C LEU A 316 12.55 6.83 44.71
N PRO A 317 12.90 7.60 45.78
CA PRO A 317 14.29 7.73 46.21
C PRO A 317 14.91 6.44 46.78
N ALA A 318 14.08 5.53 47.31
CA ALA A 318 14.55 4.23 47.82
C ALA A 318 14.87 3.24 46.68
N TYR A 319 14.27 3.43 45.51
CA TYR A 319 14.44 2.55 44.35
C TYR A 319 15.68 2.92 43.53
N GLU A 320 15.96 4.22 43.39
CA GLU A 320 17.11 4.75 42.66
C GLU A 320 18.44 4.30 43.28
N VAL A 321 18.60 4.44 44.61
CA VAL A 321 19.82 4.05 45.34
C VAL A 321 20.16 2.56 45.20
N LEU A 322 19.15 1.68 45.23
CA LEU A 322 19.35 0.23 45.03
C LEU A 322 19.61 -0.13 43.55
N PHE A 323 19.08 0.67 42.61
CA PHE A 323 19.31 0.46 41.18
C PHE A 323 20.71 0.93 40.75
N GLU A 324 21.23 2.04 41.27
CA GLU A 324 22.61 2.48 41.03
C GLU A 324 23.62 1.45 41.59
N ALA A 325 23.43 1.00 42.83
CA ALA A 325 24.29 -0.04 43.42
C ALA A 325 24.31 -1.35 42.60
N MET A 326 23.15 -1.79 42.08
CA MET A 326 23.08 -2.91 41.14
C MET A 326 23.92 -2.66 39.86
N MET A 327 23.82 -1.45 39.29
CA MET A 327 24.52 -1.09 38.05
C MET A 327 26.05 -0.95 38.25
N GLU A 328 26.51 -0.61 39.46
CA GLU A 328 27.93 -0.67 39.85
C GLU A 328 28.42 -2.10 40.17
N GLY A 329 27.52 -3.09 40.18
CA GLY A 329 27.85 -4.51 40.34
C GLY A 329 27.62 -5.07 41.75
N ASP A 330 26.90 -4.37 42.63
CA ASP A 330 26.46 -4.93 43.91
C ASP A 330 25.34 -5.97 43.69
N GLU A 331 25.74 -7.25 43.66
CA GLU A 331 24.84 -8.39 43.53
C GLU A 331 23.81 -8.49 44.69
N ALA A 332 24.06 -7.89 45.85
CA ALA A 332 23.10 -7.85 46.95
C ALA A 332 21.98 -6.85 46.65
N ALA A 333 22.31 -5.63 46.21
CA ALA A 333 21.32 -4.64 45.79
C ALA A 333 20.49 -5.14 44.59
N ALA A 334 21.14 -5.79 43.61
CA ALA A 334 20.48 -6.46 42.50
C ALA A 334 19.46 -7.53 42.96
N THR A 335 19.84 -8.31 43.97
CA THR A 335 19.02 -9.40 44.52
C THR A 335 17.87 -8.86 45.40
N ALA A 336 18.07 -7.75 46.09
CA ALA A 336 17.03 -7.04 46.85
C ALA A 336 15.90 -6.59 45.93
N LEU A 337 16.25 -5.80 44.90
CA LEU A 337 15.33 -5.16 43.96
C LEU A 337 14.45 -6.19 43.21
N LEU A 338 15.02 -7.36 42.89
CA LEU A 338 14.34 -8.44 42.16
C LEU A 338 13.40 -9.31 42.99
N ASN A 339 13.43 -9.25 44.33
CA ASN A 339 12.70 -10.21 45.19
C ASN A 339 11.84 -9.57 46.30
N GLY A 340 12.09 -8.31 46.68
CA GLY A 340 11.45 -7.74 47.88
C GLY A 340 11.94 -8.34 49.20
N GLU A 341 13.12 -9.01 49.19
CA GLU A 341 13.89 -9.52 50.33
C GLU A 341 13.23 -10.62 51.21
N TYR A 342 13.84 -11.77 51.54
CA TYR A 342 15.13 -12.37 51.18
C TYR A 342 15.09 -13.92 51.31
N LYS A 343 16.06 -14.60 50.66
CA LYS A 343 16.51 -16.01 50.85
C LYS A 343 15.53 -17.15 50.53
N GLY A 344 15.91 -18.04 49.59
CA GLY A 344 15.47 -19.44 49.67
C GLY A 344 15.46 -20.37 48.43
N ALA A 345 15.93 -19.98 47.23
CA ALA A 345 15.61 -20.73 46.01
C ALA A 345 16.82 -21.11 45.11
N ARG A 346 17.58 -22.17 45.47
CA ARG A 346 18.59 -22.79 44.57
C ARG A 346 18.41 -24.28 44.26
N ALA A 347 17.38 -24.94 44.80
CA ALA A 347 17.12 -26.37 44.56
C ALA A 347 16.18 -26.65 43.38
N ALA A 348 15.22 -25.77 43.09
CA ALA A 348 14.06 -26.09 42.24
C ALA A 348 14.29 -26.03 40.71
N ILE A 349 15.45 -25.53 40.24
CA ILE A 349 15.67 -25.22 38.82
C ILE A 349 16.33 -26.39 38.07
N ALA A 350 17.10 -27.24 38.75
CA ALA A 350 17.90 -28.30 38.11
C ALA A 350 17.09 -29.51 37.59
N GLU A 351 15.79 -29.59 37.88
CA GLU A 351 14.95 -30.79 37.65
C GLU A 351 13.99 -30.64 36.45
N LEU A 352 13.94 -29.47 35.79
CA LEU A 352 12.91 -29.13 34.79
C LEU A 352 13.35 -29.13 33.32
N GLU A 353 14.63 -29.29 33.00
CA GLU A 353 15.15 -29.06 31.63
C GLU A 353 15.19 -30.31 30.71
N THR A 354 14.90 -31.51 31.21
CA THR A 354 15.27 -32.78 30.51
C THR A 354 14.22 -33.42 29.61
N GLU A 355 12.92 -33.07 29.68
CA GLU A 355 11.87 -33.81 28.93
C GLU A 355 10.92 -32.99 28.03
N GLY A 356 10.76 -33.45 26.79
CA GLY A 356 9.55 -33.26 26.00
C GLY A 356 9.55 -32.12 24.96
N ARG A 357 10.29 -32.28 23.86
CA ARG A 357 10.02 -31.62 22.57
C ARG A 357 9.47 -32.63 21.56
N VAL A 358 8.35 -32.31 20.93
CA VAL A 358 7.73 -33.09 19.84
C VAL A 358 8.36 -32.68 18.51
N ASP A 359 8.56 -33.63 17.60
CA ASP A 359 9.18 -33.40 16.28
C ASP A 359 8.13 -32.93 15.23
N PRO A 360 8.25 -31.72 14.66
CA PRO A 360 7.35 -31.18 13.63
C PRO A 360 7.70 -31.62 12.18
N THR A 361 8.67 -32.53 11.98
CA THR A 361 8.97 -33.11 10.65
C THR A 361 7.93 -34.11 10.19
N LEU A 362 7.36 -34.87 11.13
CA LEU A 362 6.54 -36.04 10.83
C LEU A 362 5.32 -35.67 9.96
N PRO A 363 4.90 -36.54 9.03
CA PRO A 363 3.54 -36.44 8.51
C PRO A 363 2.57 -36.53 9.69
N ALA A 364 1.43 -35.82 9.61
CA ALA A 364 0.43 -35.82 10.68
C ALA A 364 0.15 -37.26 11.10
N THR A 365 0.51 -37.62 12.34
CA THR A 365 0.67 -39.02 12.77
C THR A 365 -0.60 -39.82 12.50
N ASP A 366 -0.51 -41.15 12.40
CA ASP A 366 -1.72 -41.98 12.20
C ASP A 366 -2.81 -41.64 13.23
N GLU A 367 -2.43 -41.22 14.45
CA GLU A 367 -3.34 -40.64 15.42
C GLU A 367 -3.85 -39.24 15.05
N GLN A 368 -3.02 -38.25 14.72
CA GLN A 368 -3.48 -36.93 14.31
C GLN A 368 -4.38 -36.98 13.06
N THR A 369 -3.99 -37.75 12.04
CA THR A 369 -4.75 -37.96 10.81
C THR A 369 -6.07 -38.68 11.11
N ARG A 370 -6.07 -39.77 11.90
CA ARG A 370 -7.29 -40.43 12.38
C ARG A 370 -8.19 -39.49 13.18
N ASN A 371 -7.63 -38.65 14.04
CA ASN A 371 -8.37 -37.72 14.89
C ASN A 371 -9.00 -36.61 14.05
N PHE A 372 -8.27 -36.02 13.10
CA PHE A 372 -8.81 -35.06 12.15
C PHE A 372 -9.90 -35.67 11.27
N ALA A 373 -9.66 -36.86 10.69
CA ALA A 373 -10.65 -37.58 9.90
C ALA A 373 -11.90 -37.96 10.73
N THR A 374 -11.72 -38.32 12.01
CA THR A 374 -12.82 -38.59 12.95
C THR A 374 -13.65 -37.36 13.24
N ILE A 375 -13.00 -36.22 13.50
CA ILE A 375 -13.63 -34.91 13.66
C ILE A 375 -14.43 -34.56 12.39
N LYS A 376 -13.79 -34.66 11.22
CA LYS A 376 -14.37 -34.40 9.89
C LYS A 376 -15.61 -35.25 9.61
N VAL A 377 -15.53 -36.56 9.82
CA VAL A 377 -16.70 -37.47 9.75
C VAL A 377 -17.82 -37.05 10.72
N HIS A 378 -17.47 -36.58 11.93
CA HIS A 378 -18.46 -36.18 12.92
C HIS A 378 -19.19 -34.88 12.54
N SER A 379 -18.50 -33.89 11.99
CA SER A 379 -19.12 -32.62 11.58
C SER A 379 -19.80 -32.73 10.22
N LEU A 380 -19.23 -33.45 9.25
CA LEU A 380 -19.88 -33.72 7.96
C LEU A 380 -21.25 -34.40 8.17
N ALA A 381 -21.31 -35.44 9.01
CA ALA A 381 -22.57 -36.11 9.31
C ALA A 381 -23.60 -35.17 9.95
N ARG A 382 -23.18 -34.30 10.88
CA ARG A 382 -24.04 -33.26 11.46
C ARG A 382 -24.51 -32.25 10.40
N LEU A 383 -23.64 -31.86 9.47
CA LEU A 383 -23.91 -30.88 8.41
C LEU A 383 -24.88 -31.46 7.35
N LEU A 384 -24.80 -32.77 7.11
CA LEU A 384 -25.75 -33.55 6.31
C LEU A 384 -27.12 -33.80 6.99
N GLY A 385 -27.29 -33.35 8.24
CA GLY A 385 -28.53 -33.49 9.03
C GLY A 385 -28.70 -34.85 9.71
N LEU A 386 -27.68 -35.72 9.69
CA LEU A 386 -27.77 -37.09 10.18
C LEU A 386 -27.72 -37.15 11.71
N LYS A 387 -28.60 -37.96 12.31
CA LYS A 387 -28.60 -38.24 13.74
C LYS A 387 -27.45 -39.19 14.06
N LYS A 388 -27.08 -39.26 15.35
CA LYS A 388 -26.00 -40.14 15.82
C LYS A 388 -26.20 -41.61 15.39
N LYS A 389 -27.44 -42.13 15.45
CA LYS A 389 -27.77 -43.50 15.02
C LYS A 389 -27.47 -43.71 13.54
N ASP A 390 -27.98 -42.83 12.68
CA ASP A 390 -27.86 -42.90 11.22
C ASP A 390 -26.39 -42.88 10.79
N ARG A 391 -25.58 -41.99 11.39
CA ARG A 391 -24.12 -41.95 11.19
C ARG A 391 -23.43 -43.23 11.66
N GLN A 392 -23.82 -43.78 12.82
CA GLN A 392 -23.27 -45.04 13.33
C GLN A 392 -23.68 -46.26 12.50
N GLN A 393 -24.83 -46.20 11.81
CA GLN A 393 -25.24 -47.22 10.86
C GLN A 393 -24.41 -47.14 9.58
N ILE A 394 -24.26 -45.96 8.98
CA ILE A 394 -23.36 -45.73 7.82
C ILE A 394 -21.92 -46.18 8.12
N GLN A 395 -21.41 -45.91 9.33
CA GLN A 395 -20.11 -46.41 9.79
C GLN A 395 -20.07 -47.95 9.84
N PHE A 396 -21.14 -48.58 10.32
CA PHE A 396 -21.26 -50.04 10.34
C PHE A 396 -21.39 -50.66 8.94
N ASP A 397 -22.11 -50.01 8.03
CA ASP A 397 -22.34 -50.50 6.67
C ASP A 397 -21.06 -50.38 5.80
N LEU A 398 -20.24 -49.35 6.03
CA LEU A 398 -18.99 -49.12 5.28
C LEU A 398 -17.82 -49.97 5.77
N ILE A 399 -17.70 -50.21 7.09
CA ILE A 399 -16.51 -50.81 7.73
C ILE A 399 -16.83 -51.70 8.96
N GLY A 400 -18.06 -52.20 9.10
CA GLY A 400 -18.43 -53.23 10.08
C GLY A 400 -18.49 -52.78 11.55
N GLN A 401 -18.28 -51.50 11.87
CA GLN A 401 -18.22 -51.01 13.25
C GLN A 401 -18.98 -49.69 13.46
N LYS A 402 -19.61 -49.55 14.64
CA LYS A 402 -20.45 -48.39 15.01
C LYS A 402 -19.69 -47.23 15.66
N SER A 403 -18.36 -47.17 15.52
CA SER A 403 -17.47 -46.21 16.20
C SER A 403 -16.16 -46.09 15.44
N LEU A 404 -15.55 -44.89 15.39
CA LEU A 404 -14.23 -44.69 14.77
C LEU A 404 -13.06 -44.94 15.73
N LYS A 405 -13.33 -45.16 17.03
CA LYS A 405 -12.30 -45.39 18.05
C LYS A 405 -11.69 -46.78 17.88
N GLY A 406 -10.39 -46.84 17.56
CA GLY A 406 -9.62 -48.08 17.41
C GLY A 406 -9.31 -48.47 15.96
N MET A 407 -9.79 -47.71 14.98
CA MET A 407 -9.57 -47.97 13.55
C MET A 407 -8.21 -47.52 13.03
N SER A 408 -7.82 -48.12 11.90
CA SER A 408 -6.75 -47.63 11.03
C SER A 408 -7.14 -46.33 10.31
N VAL A 409 -6.14 -45.59 9.83
CA VAL A 409 -6.34 -44.37 9.03
C VAL A 409 -7.15 -44.68 7.76
N ALA A 410 -6.90 -45.81 7.10
CA ALA A 410 -7.59 -46.20 5.87
C ALA A 410 -9.09 -46.43 6.06
N GLU A 411 -9.50 -47.08 7.17
CA GLU A 411 -10.91 -47.30 7.50
C GLU A 411 -11.64 -45.98 7.80
N VAL A 412 -11.03 -45.10 8.61
CA VAL A 412 -11.63 -43.80 8.92
C VAL A 412 -11.69 -42.92 7.67
N LYS A 413 -10.67 -42.96 6.81
CA LYS A 413 -10.65 -42.24 5.54
C LYS A 413 -11.72 -42.74 4.56
N LYS A 414 -11.97 -44.06 4.47
CA LYS A 414 -13.09 -44.62 3.68
C LYS A 414 -14.45 -44.05 4.10
N VAL A 415 -14.65 -43.80 5.40
CA VAL A 415 -15.86 -43.16 5.93
C VAL A 415 -15.85 -41.64 5.71
N GLU A 416 -14.69 -40.99 5.82
CA GLU A 416 -14.51 -39.59 5.46
C GLU A 416 -14.87 -39.34 3.99
N ASP A 417 -14.32 -40.13 3.06
CA ASP A 417 -14.54 -40.02 1.62
C ASP A 417 -16.02 -40.20 1.25
N TYR A 418 -16.74 -41.12 1.90
CA TYR A 418 -18.19 -41.25 1.75
C TYR A 418 -18.94 -39.98 2.18
N PHE A 419 -18.63 -39.43 3.36
CA PHE A 419 -19.29 -38.22 3.84
C PHE A 419 -18.85 -36.95 3.08
N VAL A 420 -17.63 -36.93 2.53
CA VAL A 420 -17.13 -35.90 1.61
C VAL A 420 -17.87 -35.98 0.27
N ALA A 421 -18.11 -37.17 -0.27
CA ALA A 421 -18.91 -37.35 -1.49
C ALA A 421 -20.36 -36.87 -1.28
N GLN A 422 -21.01 -37.31 -0.19
CA GLN A 422 -22.36 -36.85 0.18
C GLN A 422 -22.44 -35.33 0.43
N ALA A 423 -21.40 -34.72 0.98
CA ALA A 423 -21.34 -33.27 1.14
C ALA A 423 -21.17 -32.55 -0.22
N LYS A 424 -20.27 -33.04 -1.09
CA LYS A 424 -20.08 -32.51 -2.45
C LYS A 424 -21.36 -32.58 -3.29
N GLU A 425 -22.05 -33.73 -3.25
CA GLU A 425 -23.33 -33.97 -3.96
C GLU A 425 -24.41 -32.93 -3.59
N ARG A 426 -24.39 -32.44 -2.34
CA ARG A 426 -25.32 -31.42 -1.84
C ARG A 426 -24.77 -29.98 -1.87
N GLY A 427 -23.60 -29.74 -2.48
CA GLY A 427 -22.97 -28.42 -2.55
C GLY A 427 -22.48 -27.87 -1.20
N LEU A 428 -22.15 -28.75 -0.25
CA LEU A 428 -21.83 -28.40 1.13
C LEU A 428 -20.30 -28.34 1.37
N SER A 429 -19.86 -27.40 2.20
CA SER A 429 -18.47 -27.31 2.65
C SER A 429 -18.03 -28.58 3.36
N THR A 430 -16.89 -29.15 2.96
CA THR A 430 -16.37 -30.42 3.50
C THR A 430 -15.60 -30.27 4.82
N SER A 431 -15.54 -29.03 5.34
CA SER A 431 -15.00 -28.66 6.64
C SER A 431 -15.85 -27.57 7.29
N THR A 432 -15.78 -27.48 8.61
CA THR A 432 -16.45 -26.46 9.42
C THR A 432 -15.44 -25.70 10.26
N GLY A 433 -15.73 -24.42 10.55
CA GLY A 433 -14.78 -23.55 11.27
C GLY A 433 -14.38 -24.09 12.63
N LYS A 434 -15.23 -24.86 13.33
CA LYS A 434 -14.90 -25.45 14.63
C LYS A 434 -13.76 -26.47 14.52
N GLU A 435 -13.71 -27.23 13.44
CA GLU A 435 -12.68 -28.26 13.22
C GLU A 435 -11.35 -27.61 12.90
N LEU A 436 -11.39 -26.59 12.05
CA LEU A 436 -10.25 -25.75 11.73
C LEU A 436 -9.75 -24.98 12.97
N ALA A 437 -10.63 -24.62 13.91
CA ALA A 437 -10.24 -24.06 15.21
C ALA A 437 -9.51 -25.08 16.09
N GLU A 438 -9.96 -26.35 16.13
CA GLU A 438 -9.22 -27.40 16.84
C GLU A 438 -7.87 -27.70 16.15
N VAL A 439 -7.76 -27.63 14.81
CA VAL A 439 -6.47 -27.71 14.10
C VAL A 439 -5.52 -26.59 14.55
N ILE A 440 -5.99 -25.33 14.62
CA ILE A 440 -5.19 -24.20 15.11
C ILE A 440 -4.73 -24.44 16.55
N LYS A 441 -5.63 -24.89 17.46
CA LYS A 441 -5.29 -25.17 18.87
C LYS A 441 -4.30 -26.33 19.03
N LEU A 442 -4.38 -27.36 18.18
CA LEU A 442 -3.47 -28.51 18.23
C LEU A 442 -2.03 -28.13 17.83
N HIS A 443 -1.87 -27.19 16.88
CA HIS A 443 -0.56 -26.74 16.40
C HIS A 443 -0.02 -25.51 17.17
N THR A 444 -0.91 -24.65 17.68
CA THR A 444 -0.57 -23.57 18.61
C THR A 444 -0.35 -24.16 20.00
N THR A 445 0.79 -24.85 20.18
CA THR A 445 1.06 -25.65 21.39
C THR A 445 0.85 -24.84 22.67
N GLN A 446 0.00 -25.34 23.57
CA GLN A 446 -0.33 -24.66 24.83
C GLN A 446 0.93 -24.25 25.62
N LYS A 447 2.02 -25.02 25.55
CA LYS A 447 3.30 -24.68 26.20
C LYS A 447 3.89 -23.33 25.76
N GLU A 448 3.85 -22.94 24.47
CA GLU A 448 4.41 -21.64 24.05
C GLU A 448 3.54 -20.46 24.53
N VAL A 449 2.21 -20.61 24.53
CA VAL A 449 1.28 -19.59 25.05
C VAL A 449 1.33 -19.53 26.59
N GLN A 450 1.44 -20.67 27.27
CA GLN A 450 1.50 -20.75 28.74
C GLN A 450 2.85 -20.28 29.30
N ALA A 451 3.97 -20.51 28.60
CA ALA A 451 5.26 -19.92 28.95
C ALA A 451 5.20 -18.38 28.94
N LEU A 452 4.40 -17.79 28.04
CA LEU A 452 4.13 -16.35 28.01
C LEU A 452 3.06 -15.90 29.02
N SER A 453 2.15 -16.78 29.46
CA SER A 453 1.04 -16.44 30.37
C SER A 453 1.30 -16.75 31.86
N GLY A 454 2.36 -17.48 32.21
CA GLY A 454 2.64 -17.95 33.57
C GLY A 454 2.98 -16.88 34.62
N VAL A 455 3.10 -15.61 34.22
CA VAL A 455 3.46 -14.48 35.10
C VAL A 455 2.37 -13.40 35.09
N LYS A 456 1.91 -13.02 36.29
CA LYS A 456 1.02 -11.90 36.65
C LYS A 456 1.64 -11.14 37.85
N PRO A 457 1.22 -9.90 38.17
CA PRO A 457 0.37 -8.95 37.41
C PRO A 457 1.21 -7.78 36.85
N ALA A 458 0.70 -6.78 36.12
CA ALA A 458 -0.37 -6.75 35.11
C ALA A 458 -0.18 -5.56 34.14
N ALA A 459 0.27 -4.40 34.63
CA ALA A 459 0.37 -3.15 33.87
C ALA A 459 1.54 -3.12 32.85
N TRP A 460 2.79 -3.26 33.30
CA TRP A 460 4.01 -3.21 32.46
C TRP A 460 3.98 -4.13 31.23
N LYS A 461 3.24 -5.24 31.32
CA LYS A 461 3.07 -6.24 30.25
C LYS A 461 2.21 -5.74 29.08
N ARG A 462 1.45 -4.64 29.23
CA ARG A 462 0.78 -3.95 28.10
C ARG A 462 1.78 -3.08 27.34
N ILE A 463 2.44 -2.16 28.04
CA ILE A 463 3.46 -1.21 27.53
C ILE A 463 4.53 -1.92 26.69
N LEU A 464 5.26 -2.88 27.28
CA LEU A 464 6.33 -3.58 26.56
C LEU A 464 5.84 -4.47 25.40
N GLN A 465 4.54 -4.76 25.32
CA GLN A 465 3.97 -5.49 24.19
C GLN A 465 3.55 -4.59 23.02
N THR A 466 3.30 -3.29 23.20
CA THR A 466 2.79 -2.43 22.11
C THR A 466 3.73 -2.39 20.89
N PRO A 467 5.05 -2.15 21.02
CA PRO A 467 5.95 -2.12 19.87
C PRO A 467 6.10 -3.51 19.21
N GLY A 468 6.14 -4.56 20.03
CA GLY A 468 6.17 -5.95 19.57
C GLY A 468 4.89 -6.36 18.83
N ARG A 469 3.73 -5.85 19.24
CA ARG A 469 2.45 -6.06 18.54
C ARG A 469 2.43 -5.34 17.20
N VAL A 470 2.84 -4.07 17.13
CA VAL A 470 2.91 -3.31 15.87
C VAL A 470 3.85 -3.98 14.87
N LEU A 471 5.05 -4.40 15.32
CA LEU A 471 6.00 -5.11 14.46
C LEU A 471 5.47 -6.48 14.02
N ASN A 472 4.84 -7.25 14.92
CA ASN A 472 4.24 -8.54 14.55
C ASN A 472 3.02 -8.40 13.63
N GLN A 473 2.16 -7.39 13.84
CA GLN A 473 1.04 -7.05 12.95
C GLN A 473 1.57 -6.74 11.55
N PHE A 474 2.60 -5.91 11.45
CA PHE A 474 3.26 -5.56 10.20
C PHE A 474 3.89 -6.77 9.50
N LEU A 475 4.59 -7.65 10.25
CA LEU A 475 5.13 -8.91 9.74
C LEU A 475 4.06 -9.95 9.37
N LEU A 476 2.86 -9.87 9.95
CA LEU A 476 1.69 -10.65 9.54
C LEU A 476 1.04 -10.06 8.27
N GLN A 477 1.00 -8.74 8.14
CA GLN A 477 0.49 -8.03 6.96
C GLN A 477 1.44 -8.08 5.74
N SER A 478 2.72 -8.43 5.93
CA SER A 478 3.70 -8.68 4.85
C SER A 478 3.80 -10.15 4.43
N LYS A 479 3.28 -11.09 5.24
CA LYS A 479 3.07 -12.48 4.83
C LYS A 479 1.94 -12.57 3.80
N ARG A 480 2.12 -13.47 2.83
CA ARG A 480 1.03 -13.87 1.91
C ARG A 480 0.06 -14.81 2.63
N VAL A 481 -1.22 -14.72 2.31
CA VAL A 481 -2.27 -15.52 2.98
C VAL A 481 -2.05 -17.03 2.79
N GLU A 482 -1.52 -17.47 1.65
CA GLU A 482 -0.99 -18.85 1.44
C GLU A 482 -0.16 -19.34 2.65
N ARG A 483 0.86 -18.56 3.04
CA ARG A 483 1.84 -18.92 4.06
C ARG A 483 1.33 -18.69 5.47
N LEU A 484 0.38 -17.78 5.66
CA LEU A 484 -0.35 -17.62 6.92
C LEU A 484 -1.16 -18.89 7.21
N LEU A 485 -1.89 -19.41 6.21
CA LEU A 485 -2.74 -20.58 6.35
C LEU A 485 -1.91 -21.87 6.54
N GLU A 486 -0.83 -22.06 5.77
CA GLU A 486 0.10 -23.19 5.99
C GLU A 486 0.82 -23.12 7.35
N ALA A 487 1.06 -21.93 7.89
CA ALA A 487 1.62 -21.78 9.24
C ALA A 487 0.60 -22.10 10.35
N LEU A 488 -0.69 -21.82 10.12
CA LEU A 488 -1.79 -22.19 11.02
C LEU A 488 -2.12 -23.69 10.98
N ASP A 489 -1.95 -24.32 9.82
CA ASP A 489 -2.02 -25.78 9.65
C ASP A 489 -0.81 -26.51 10.24
N GLY A 490 0.34 -25.85 10.36
CA GLY A 490 1.62 -26.45 10.74
C GLY A 490 2.30 -27.27 9.62
N PHE A 491 1.59 -27.59 8.54
CA PHE A 491 2.11 -28.33 7.40
C PHE A 491 1.59 -27.85 6.04
N THR A 492 2.34 -28.22 5.01
CA THR A 492 2.04 -27.92 3.60
C THR A 492 0.71 -28.53 3.20
N GLU A 493 -0.20 -27.72 2.66
CA GLU A 493 -1.57 -28.14 2.26
C GLU A 493 -2.38 -28.83 3.36
N GLY A 494 -2.39 -28.26 4.57
CA GLY A 494 -3.27 -28.72 5.63
C GLY A 494 -4.76 -28.37 5.43
N PRO A 495 -5.61 -28.74 6.40
CA PRO A 495 -7.05 -28.52 6.37
C PRO A 495 -7.49 -27.08 6.10
N ILE A 496 -6.83 -26.09 6.71
CA ILE A 496 -7.21 -24.68 6.64
C ILE A 496 -6.85 -24.11 5.26
N TYR A 497 -5.63 -24.37 4.78
CA TYR A 497 -5.17 -24.06 3.42
C TYR A 497 -6.11 -24.65 2.37
N ASN A 498 -6.46 -25.94 2.48
CA ASN A 498 -7.35 -26.58 1.51
C ASN A 498 -8.78 -26.00 1.55
N SER A 499 -9.29 -25.67 2.75
CA SER A 499 -10.65 -25.14 2.92
C SER A 499 -10.80 -23.67 2.50
N ILE A 500 -9.73 -22.88 2.62
CA ILE A 500 -9.76 -21.42 2.41
C ILE A 500 -9.00 -21.03 1.13
N TRP A 501 -7.70 -21.34 1.06
CA TRP A 501 -6.84 -20.92 -0.05
C TRP A 501 -7.13 -21.69 -1.33
N LYS A 502 -7.00 -23.03 -1.30
CA LYS A 502 -7.03 -23.86 -2.52
C LYS A 502 -8.36 -23.72 -3.26
N VAL A 503 -9.49 -23.81 -2.54
CA VAL A 503 -10.84 -23.60 -3.09
C VAL A 503 -11.03 -22.20 -3.67
N THR A 504 -10.49 -21.15 -3.03
CA THR A 504 -10.53 -19.79 -3.56
C THR A 504 -9.73 -19.68 -4.86
N GLN A 505 -8.47 -20.13 -4.86
CA GLN A 505 -7.59 -20.08 -6.04
C GLN A 505 -8.20 -20.81 -7.24
N THR A 506 -8.72 -22.03 -7.04
CA THR A 506 -9.39 -22.78 -8.12
C THR A 506 -10.56 -22.00 -8.73
N GLN A 507 -11.39 -21.32 -7.93
CA GLN A 507 -12.52 -20.57 -8.47
C GLN A 507 -12.12 -19.22 -9.09
N LEU A 508 -11.04 -18.57 -8.63
CA LEU A 508 -10.47 -17.40 -9.32
C LEU A 508 -9.91 -17.76 -10.70
N VAL A 509 -9.24 -18.91 -10.81
CA VAL A 509 -8.74 -19.44 -12.08
C VAL A 509 -9.91 -19.81 -13.01
N ASN A 510 -10.93 -20.52 -12.51
CA ASN A 510 -12.13 -20.84 -13.29
C ASN A 510 -12.86 -19.59 -13.79
N SER A 511 -13.02 -18.57 -12.94
CA SER A 511 -13.57 -17.25 -13.29
C SER A 511 -12.80 -16.62 -14.45
N ARG A 512 -11.47 -16.50 -14.33
CA ARG A 512 -10.61 -15.90 -15.37
C ARG A 512 -10.66 -16.71 -16.67
N THR A 513 -10.70 -18.04 -16.61
CA THR A 513 -10.86 -18.91 -17.78
C THR A 513 -12.22 -18.69 -18.45
N SER A 514 -13.33 -18.76 -17.72
CA SER A 514 -14.68 -18.60 -18.31
C SER A 514 -14.92 -17.17 -18.83
N HIS A 515 -14.34 -16.15 -18.18
CA HIS A 515 -14.30 -14.79 -18.69
C HIS A 515 -13.55 -14.72 -20.04
N ASN A 516 -12.34 -15.28 -20.12
CA ASN A 516 -11.56 -15.32 -21.36
C ASN A 516 -12.31 -16.07 -22.48
N GLU A 517 -13.02 -17.14 -22.17
CA GLU A 517 -13.86 -17.90 -23.11
C GLU A 517 -15.07 -17.09 -23.60
N ARG A 518 -15.77 -16.34 -22.73
CA ARG A 518 -16.86 -15.43 -23.16
C ARG A 518 -16.34 -14.27 -23.99
N VAL A 519 -15.18 -13.70 -23.63
CA VAL A 519 -14.51 -12.67 -24.44
C VAL A 519 -14.04 -13.22 -25.78
N ALA A 520 -13.67 -14.50 -25.88
CA ALA A 520 -13.37 -15.15 -27.15
C ALA A 520 -14.65 -15.36 -27.99
N ARG A 521 -15.69 -15.98 -27.42
CA ARG A 521 -16.99 -16.19 -28.09
C ARG A 521 -17.62 -14.90 -28.58
N PHE A 522 -17.54 -13.82 -27.79
CA PHE A 522 -17.99 -12.49 -28.20
C PHE A 522 -17.21 -11.97 -29.40
N ARG A 523 -15.87 -12.16 -29.43
CA ARG A 523 -15.07 -11.74 -30.59
C ARG A 523 -15.43 -12.52 -31.85
N GLU A 524 -15.64 -13.83 -31.72
CA GLU A 524 -15.97 -14.70 -32.84
C GLU A 524 -17.36 -14.34 -33.40
N ALA A 525 -18.38 -14.23 -32.53
CA ALA A 525 -19.72 -13.79 -32.92
C ALA A 525 -19.73 -12.42 -33.60
N LEU A 526 -18.93 -11.46 -33.13
CA LEU A 526 -18.86 -10.14 -33.76
C LEU A 526 -18.09 -10.15 -35.10
N VAL A 527 -17.08 -10.99 -35.28
CA VAL A 527 -16.49 -11.21 -36.62
C VAL A 527 -17.53 -11.82 -37.56
N ASP A 528 -18.29 -12.81 -37.10
CA ASP A 528 -19.29 -13.48 -37.93
C ASP A 528 -20.49 -12.54 -38.27
N ILE A 529 -20.87 -11.61 -37.39
CA ILE A 529 -21.90 -10.56 -37.65
C ILE A 529 -21.37 -9.42 -38.54
N MET A 530 -20.15 -8.94 -38.28
CA MET A 530 -19.57 -7.81 -39.04
C MET A 530 -19.08 -8.21 -40.44
N THR A 531 -18.80 -9.49 -40.66
CA THR A 531 -18.37 -10.05 -41.96
C THR A 531 -19.05 -11.39 -42.26
N PRO A 532 -20.34 -11.39 -42.66
CA PRO A 532 -21.01 -12.61 -43.11
C PRO A 532 -20.32 -13.26 -44.32
N GLU A 533 -19.59 -12.48 -45.13
CA GLU A 533 -18.80 -12.97 -46.26
C GLU A 533 -17.65 -13.88 -45.80
N LEU A 534 -16.99 -13.53 -44.67
CA LEU A 534 -15.92 -14.34 -44.07
C LEU A 534 -16.42 -15.63 -43.41
N GLN A 535 -17.73 -15.86 -43.34
CA GLN A 535 -18.27 -17.18 -43.01
C GLN A 535 -18.01 -18.19 -44.13
N THR A 536 -17.90 -17.73 -45.39
CA THR A 536 -17.62 -18.54 -46.58
C THR A 536 -16.12 -18.70 -46.84
N ASP A 537 -15.75 -19.78 -47.55
CA ASP A 537 -14.36 -19.99 -47.98
C ASP A 537 -13.94 -19.01 -49.08
N GLU A 538 -14.87 -18.55 -49.90
CA GLU A 538 -14.66 -17.58 -50.98
C GLU A 538 -14.32 -16.20 -50.39
N GLY A 539 -15.14 -15.67 -49.48
CA GLY A 539 -14.86 -14.40 -48.81
C GLY A 539 -13.56 -14.40 -48.01
N ILE A 540 -13.16 -15.55 -47.42
CA ILE A 540 -11.85 -15.70 -46.78
C ILE A 540 -10.71 -15.66 -47.82
N ALA A 541 -10.89 -16.24 -49.01
CA ALA A 541 -9.91 -16.17 -50.09
C ALA A 541 -9.77 -14.73 -50.61
N ASP A 542 -10.88 -14.03 -50.85
CA ASP A 542 -10.91 -12.64 -51.32
C ASP A 542 -10.26 -11.68 -50.32
N ALA A 543 -10.60 -11.79 -49.03
CA ALA A 543 -9.96 -11.00 -47.99
C ALA A 543 -8.47 -11.34 -47.81
N SER A 544 -8.08 -12.61 -48.01
CA SER A 544 -6.65 -12.98 -48.04
C SER A 544 -5.94 -12.31 -49.22
N ALA A 545 -6.56 -12.28 -50.41
CA ALA A 545 -6.02 -11.64 -51.60
C ALA A 545 -5.93 -10.11 -51.44
N THR A 546 -6.92 -9.48 -50.81
CA THR A 546 -6.90 -8.04 -50.47
C THR A 546 -5.75 -7.73 -49.52
N ILE A 547 -5.61 -8.47 -48.41
CA ILE A 547 -4.50 -8.25 -47.46
C ILE A 547 -3.14 -8.52 -48.11
N GLN A 548 -3.03 -9.50 -49.00
CA GLN A 548 -1.79 -9.77 -49.76
C GLN A 548 -1.48 -8.64 -50.75
N ALA A 549 -2.49 -8.04 -51.40
CA ALA A 549 -2.33 -6.88 -52.26
C ALA A 549 -1.90 -5.63 -51.45
N GLU A 550 -2.51 -5.38 -50.28
CA GLU A 550 -2.11 -4.30 -49.36
C GLU A 550 -0.69 -4.50 -48.83
N ASP A 551 -0.32 -5.71 -48.38
CA ASP A 551 1.02 -6.00 -47.89
C ASP A 551 2.07 -5.80 -49.00
N LYS A 552 1.75 -6.22 -50.22
CA LYS A 552 2.58 -6.03 -51.43
C LYS A 552 2.72 -4.56 -51.82
N ALA A 553 1.63 -3.78 -51.77
CA ALA A 553 1.66 -2.33 -52.01
C ALA A 553 2.46 -1.59 -50.94
N ALA A 554 2.43 -2.07 -49.69
CA ALA A 554 3.26 -1.57 -48.58
C ALA A 554 4.70 -2.12 -48.60
N GLY A 555 5.16 -2.78 -49.66
CA GLY A 555 6.52 -3.29 -49.82
C GLY A 555 6.89 -4.45 -48.88
N LYS A 556 5.94 -5.07 -48.20
CA LYS A 556 6.17 -6.22 -47.30
C LYS A 556 6.26 -7.50 -48.13
N LYS A 557 7.00 -8.48 -47.62
CA LYS A 557 7.00 -9.84 -48.20
C LYS A 557 5.64 -10.49 -47.99
N GLU A 558 5.07 -10.97 -49.10
CA GLU A 558 3.83 -11.75 -49.16
C GLU A 558 3.83 -12.93 -48.18
N ARG A 559 2.67 -13.18 -47.55
CA ARG A 559 2.51 -14.21 -46.51
C ARG A 559 1.31 -15.09 -46.85
N LYS A 560 1.46 -16.41 -46.73
CA LYS A 560 0.31 -17.33 -46.69
C LYS A 560 -0.39 -17.17 -45.34
N LEU A 561 -1.52 -16.48 -45.34
CA LEU A 561 -2.39 -16.36 -44.17
C LEU A 561 -3.24 -17.63 -44.03
N SER A 562 -3.44 -18.10 -42.81
CA SER A 562 -4.44 -19.13 -42.53
C SER A 562 -5.82 -18.49 -42.39
N LYS A 563 -6.91 -19.25 -42.56
CA LYS A 563 -8.29 -18.75 -42.38
C LYS A 563 -8.47 -18.00 -41.06
N ARG A 564 -7.88 -18.51 -39.97
CA ARG A 564 -7.87 -17.88 -38.63
C ARG A 564 -7.08 -16.58 -38.59
N ALA A 565 -5.99 -16.46 -39.35
CA ALA A 565 -5.22 -15.22 -39.45
C ALA A 565 -5.97 -14.14 -40.27
N VAL A 566 -6.66 -14.53 -41.36
CA VAL A 566 -7.50 -13.62 -42.16
C VAL A 566 -8.65 -13.08 -41.31
N ARG A 567 -9.48 -13.96 -40.73
CA ARG A 567 -10.59 -13.56 -39.83
C ARG A 567 -10.10 -12.68 -38.67
N LYS A 568 -8.93 -12.96 -38.10
CA LYS A 568 -8.35 -12.09 -37.07
C LYS A 568 -7.97 -10.71 -37.61
N LEU A 569 -7.26 -10.62 -38.74
CA LEU A 569 -6.79 -9.34 -39.26
C LEU A 569 -7.95 -8.42 -39.69
N VAL A 570 -8.98 -8.99 -40.33
CA VAL A 570 -10.19 -8.25 -40.69
C VAL A 570 -11.01 -7.91 -39.44
N GLY A 571 -11.08 -8.81 -38.45
CA GLY A 571 -11.60 -8.49 -37.13
C GLY A 571 -10.89 -7.28 -36.50
N ASP A 572 -9.55 -7.33 -36.35
CA ASP A 572 -8.72 -6.27 -35.76
C ASP A 572 -8.90 -4.90 -36.43
N SER A 573 -9.23 -4.84 -37.74
CA SER A 573 -9.58 -3.59 -38.43
C SER A 573 -11.04 -3.15 -38.22
N LEU A 574 -12.00 -4.08 -38.26
CA LEU A 574 -13.42 -3.79 -38.01
C LEU A 574 -13.70 -3.40 -36.56
N TRP A 575 -13.01 -4.02 -35.61
CA TRP A 575 -12.96 -3.58 -34.21
C TRP A 575 -12.59 -2.09 -34.16
N ALA A 576 -11.51 -1.68 -34.84
CA ALA A 576 -11.11 -0.28 -34.86
C ALA A 576 -12.18 0.63 -35.48
N LYS A 577 -12.91 0.17 -36.51
CA LYS A 577 -13.99 0.94 -37.14
C LYS A 577 -15.22 1.10 -36.25
N TYR A 578 -15.64 0.04 -35.55
CA TYR A 578 -16.83 0.10 -34.67
C TYR A 578 -16.57 0.81 -33.33
N ILE A 579 -15.32 0.82 -32.86
CA ILE A 579 -14.93 1.33 -31.54
C ILE A 579 -14.28 2.71 -31.61
N THR A 580 -13.52 2.98 -32.67
CA THR A 580 -12.85 4.28 -32.92
C THR A 580 -13.30 4.91 -34.23
N GLY A 581 -14.45 4.48 -34.77
CA GLY A 581 -15.13 5.21 -35.83
C GLY A 581 -15.59 6.58 -35.35
N GLY A 582 -15.64 7.54 -36.26
CA GLY A 582 -16.16 8.87 -35.95
C GLY A 582 -17.56 8.79 -35.36
N LYS A 583 -17.82 9.62 -34.36
CA LYS A 583 -19.19 9.88 -33.92
C LYS A 583 -19.98 10.45 -35.12
N ILE A 584 -21.19 9.94 -35.31
CA ILE A 584 -22.10 10.38 -36.37
C ILE A 584 -23.09 11.35 -35.74
N LEU A 585 -23.26 12.53 -36.35
CA LEU A 585 -24.33 13.47 -36.01
C LEU A 585 -25.69 12.79 -36.26
N ILE A 586 -26.50 12.67 -35.21
CA ILE A 586 -27.85 12.09 -35.30
C ILE A 586 -28.93 13.17 -35.25
N ALA A 587 -28.75 14.19 -34.41
CA ALA A 587 -29.68 15.30 -34.25
C ALA A 587 -28.94 16.62 -33.99
N GLU A 588 -29.38 17.69 -34.64
CA GLU A 588 -29.05 19.07 -34.30
C GLU A 588 -29.88 19.52 -33.08
N THR A 589 -29.36 20.46 -32.32
CA THR A 589 -29.83 20.85 -30.98
C THR A 589 -30.05 22.36 -30.87
N THR A 590 -30.66 22.80 -29.77
CA THR A 590 -30.82 24.23 -29.45
C THR A 590 -29.46 24.90 -29.15
N GLU A 591 -29.44 26.23 -29.17
CA GLU A 591 -28.23 27.09 -29.22
C GLU A 591 -27.16 26.87 -28.11
N THR A 592 -27.45 26.07 -27.07
CA THR A 592 -26.63 25.95 -25.86
C THR A 592 -25.77 24.67 -25.75
N ASP A 593 -26.01 23.64 -26.56
CA ASP A 593 -25.21 22.40 -26.54
C ASP A 593 -25.14 21.80 -27.97
N PRO A 594 -23.98 21.73 -28.63
CA PRO A 594 -23.91 21.44 -30.06
C PRO A 594 -23.81 19.94 -30.38
N GLU A 595 -24.75 19.46 -31.19
CA GLU A 595 -24.73 18.21 -31.97
C GLU A 595 -24.75 16.88 -31.17
N LEU A 596 -25.83 16.10 -31.30
CA LEU A 596 -25.87 14.73 -30.78
C LEU A 596 -25.02 13.79 -31.64
N SER A 597 -23.72 13.75 -31.33
CA SER A 597 -22.75 12.95 -32.06
C SER A 597 -22.47 11.62 -31.35
N LEU A 598 -22.88 10.49 -31.95
CA LEU A 598 -22.80 9.16 -31.36
C LEU A 598 -21.93 8.17 -32.16
N SER A 599 -21.07 7.44 -31.47
CA SER A 599 -20.29 6.33 -32.03
C SER A 599 -21.14 5.05 -32.14
N PRO A 600 -20.70 4.03 -32.88
CA PRO A 600 -21.44 2.78 -33.01
C PRO A 600 -21.71 2.06 -31.67
N SER A 601 -20.74 2.03 -30.75
CA SER A 601 -20.96 1.38 -29.44
C SER A 601 -21.91 2.18 -28.54
N GLU A 602 -22.00 3.50 -28.70
CA GLU A 602 -22.98 4.34 -28.02
C GLU A 602 -24.40 4.12 -28.58
N ARG A 603 -24.56 4.03 -29.91
CA ARG A 603 -25.86 3.66 -30.53
C ARG A 603 -26.34 2.28 -30.08
N ILE A 604 -25.45 1.29 -30.06
CA ILE A 604 -25.76 -0.06 -29.55
C ILE A 604 -26.16 -0.01 -28.07
N GLY A 605 -25.51 0.84 -27.25
CA GLY A 605 -25.88 1.03 -25.84
C GLY A 605 -27.27 1.63 -25.66
N ILE A 606 -27.62 2.62 -26.48
CA ILE A 606 -28.98 3.19 -26.50
C ILE A 606 -30.00 2.14 -26.92
N TYR A 607 -29.77 1.39 -27.99
CA TYR A 607 -30.65 0.29 -28.42
C TYR A 607 -30.87 -0.77 -27.33
N LEU A 608 -29.80 -1.18 -26.63
CA LEU A 608 -29.86 -2.10 -25.50
C LEU A 608 -30.67 -1.53 -24.33
N ALA A 609 -30.49 -0.24 -24.02
CA ALA A 609 -31.23 0.43 -22.95
C ALA A 609 -32.70 0.71 -23.30
N MET A 610 -33.05 0.98 -24.56
CA MET A 610 -34.45 1.14 -25.01
C MET A 610 -35.30 -0.12 -24.84
N LYS A 611 -34.67 -1.31 -24.85
CA LYS A 611 -35.37 -2.60 -24.73
C LYS A 611 -35.85 -2.91 -23.30
N ASN A 612 -35.43 -2.14 -22.30
CA ASN A 612 -35.76 -2.35 -20.89
C ASN A 612 -36.34 -1.06 -20.29
N GLU A 613 -37.59 -1.09 -19.81
CA GLU A 613 -38.34 0.09 -19.31
C GLU A 613 -37.52 0.97 -18.34
N ASN A 614 -36.81 0.35 -17.41
CA ASN A 614 -36.02 1.08 -16.41
C ASN A 614 -34.80 1.76 -17.05
N SER A 615 -34.13 1.11 -18.01
CA SER A 615 -33.00 1.69 -18.73
C SER A 615 -33.45 2.80 -19.69
N LEU A 616 -34.67 2.72 -20.24
CA LEU A 616 -35.28 3.77 -21.07
C LEU A 616 -35.55 5.06 -20.27
N ILE A 617 -35.94 4.97 -19.00
CA ILE A 617 -36.08 6.14 -18.10
C ILE A 617 -34.75 6.89 -17.98
N HIS A 618 -33.65 6.18 -17.71
CA HIS A 618 -32.30 6.75 -17.63
C HIS A 618 -31.82 7.40 -18.96
N LEU A 619 -32.29 6.90 -20.11
CA LEU A 619 -32.05 7.55 -21.40
C LEU A 619 -32.83 8.86 -21.52
N ARG A 620 -34.15 8.82 -21.33
CA ARG A 620 -35.05 9.98 -21.52
C ARG A 620 -34.79 11.11 -20.52
N GLU A 621 -34.76 10.77 -19.23
CA GLU A 621 -34.67 11.74 -18.12
C GLU A 621 -33.21 12.04 -17.72
N GLY A 622 -32.24 11.34 -18.33
CA GLY A 622 -30.81 11.50 -18.08
C GLY A 622 -30.04 11.89 -19.33
N ASN A 623 -29.64 10.90 -20.16
CA ASN A 623 -28.77 11.14 -21.32
C ASN A 623 -29.35 12.09 -22.37
N LEU A 624 -30.68 12.15 -22.50
CA LEU A 624 -31.41 12.95 -23.49
C LEU A 624 -32.31 14.00 -22.84
N ALA A 625 -32.10 14.32 -21.56
CA ALA A 625 -32.92 15.29 -20.82
C ALA A 625 -32.89 16.72 -21.38
N ALA A 626 -31.86 17.06 -22.16
CA ALA A 626 -31.71 18.36 -22.83
C ALA A 626 -32.54 18.50 -24.13
N TYR A 627 -33.14 17.42 -24.62
CA TYR A 627 -33.82 17.38 -25.91
C TYR A 627 -35.33 17.61 -25.71
N ALA A 628 -35.93 18.47 -26.54
CA ALA A 628 -37.35 18.85 -26.41
C ALA A 628 -38.32 17.68 -26.60
N ASP A 629 -37.94 16.68 -27.40
CA ASP A 629 -38.60 15.38 -27.50
C ASP A 629 -37.53 14.26 -27.51
N PRO A 630 -37.26 13.63 -26.35
CA PRO A 630 -36.29 12.53 -26.27
C PRO A 630 -36.70 11.29 -27.06
N ASP A 631 -37.99 11.06 -27.33
CA ASP A 631 -38.46 9.86 -28.02
C ASP A 631 -38.27 9.95 -29.53
N ILE A 632 -38.48 11.13 -30.14
CA ILE A 632 -38.09 11.39 -31.54
C ILE A 632 -36.59 11.15 -31.72
N VAL A 633 -35.77 11.62 -30.78
CA VAL A 633 -34.31 11.42 -30.81
C VAL A 633 -33.96 9.93 -30.69
N LEU A 634 -34.61 9.18 -29.80
CA LEU A 634 -34.41 7.73 -29.70
C LEU A 634 -34.80 6.97 -30.99
N ILE A 635 -35.88 7.40 -31.67
CA ILE A 635 -36.27 6.86 -32.98
C ILE A 635 -35.18 7.14 -34.02
N GLN A 636 -34.74 8.39 -34.16
CA GLN A 636 -33.66 8.78 -35.09
C GLN A 636 -32.37 7.99 -34.85
N ILE A 637 -32.01 7.76 -33.58
CA ILE A 637 -30.85 6.93 -33.21
C ILE A 637 -31.02 5.51 -33.72
N VAL A 638 -32.17 4.86 -33.46
CA VAL A 638 -32.42 3.48 -33.92
C VAL A 638 -32.50 3.40 -35.45
N GLU A 639 -33.10 4.38 -36.12
CA GLU A 639 -33.15 4.46 -37.59
C GLU A 639 -31.76 4.66 -38.22
N SER A 640 -30.87 5.39 -37.57
CA SER A 640 -29.46 5.54 -38.00
C SER A 640 -28.61 4.26 -37.85
N MET A 641 -29.07 3.28 -37.06
CA MET A 641 -28.31 2.06 -36.80
C MET A 641 -28.27 1.11 -37.99
N THR A 642 -27.09 0.55 -38.25
CA THR A 642 -26.93 -0.51 -39.25
C THR A 642 -27.61 -1.81 -38.80
N GLY A 643 -27.96 -2.68 -39.76
CA GLY A 643 -28.45 -4.02 -39.46
C GLY A 643 -27.45 -4.85 -38.62
N GLN A 644 -26.15 -4.60 -38.79
CA GLN A 644 -25.11 -5.20 -37.95
C GLN A 644 -25.22 -4.69 -36.52
N GLU A 645 -25.28 -3.38 -36.29
CA GLU A 645 -25.38 -2.79 -34.93
C GLU A 645 -26.57 -3.35 -34.14
N ARG A 646 -27.73 -3.54 -34.79
CA ARG A 646 -28.90 -4.17 -34.17
C ARG A 646 -28.64 -5.64 -33.82
N GLN A 647 -28.07 -6.43 -34.74
CA GLN A 647 -27.69 -7.84 -34.49
C GLN A 647 -26.66 -7.99 -33.37
N ILE A 648 -25.75 -7.02 -33.20
CA ILE A 648 -24.78 -6.96 -32.10
C ILE A 648 -25.51 -6.78 -30.76
N GLY A 649 -26.45 -5.84 -30.67
CA GLY A 649 -27.30 -5.67 -29.50
C GLY A 649 -28.13 -6.92 -29.18
N ASP A 650 -28.79 -7.49 -30.18
CA ASP A 650 -29.59 -8.71 -30.02
C ASP A 650 -28.75 -9.94 -29.66
N TRP A 651 -27.46 -9.98 -30.02
CA TRP A 651 -26.52 -11.01 -29.54
C TRP A 651 -26.15 -10.79 -28.07
N ILE A 652 -25.85 -9.54 -27.66
CA ILE A 652 -25.49 -9.19 -26.28
C ILE A 652 -26.63 -9.54 -25.31
N LEU A 653 -27.89 -9.22 -25.66
CA LEU A 653 -29.04 -9.59 -24.83
C LEU A 653 -29.16 -11.10 -24.65
N ARG A 654 -28.98 -11.89 -25.72
CA ARG A 654 -29.05 -13.36 -25.66
C ARG A 654 -27.93 -14.02 -24.86
N ASP A 655 -26.68 -13.51 -24.90
CA ASP A 655 -25.60 -14.05 -24.05
C ASP A 655 -25.75 -13.64 -22.57
N LEU A 656 -26.38 -12.49 -22.29
CA LEU A 656 -26.76 -12.10 -20.92
C LEU A 656 -27.91 -12.97 -20.39
N GLU A 657 -28.97 -13.17 -21.19
CA GLU A 657 -30.11 -14.03 -20.87
C GLU A 657 -29.70 -15.49 -20.66
N ALA A 658 -28.93 -16.08 -21.60
CA ALA A 658 -28.42 -17.45 -21.48
C ALA A 658 -27.50 -17.64 -20.26
N ASN A 659 -26.92 -16.56 -19.72
CA ASN A 659 -26.12 -16.60 -18.51
C ASN A 659 -26.93 -16.38 -17.21
N PHE A 660 -28.21 -16.01 -17.31
CA PHE A 660 -29.06 -15.74 -16.15
C PHE A 660 -29.12 -16.95 -15.20
N GLU A 661 -29.35 -18.16 -15.69
CA GLU A 661 -29.43 -19.35 -14.81
C GLU A 661 -28.11 -19.68 -14.09
N ARG A 662 -26.95 -19.42 -14.72
CA ARG A 662 -25.64 -19.57 -14.04
C ARG A 662 -25.51 -18.57 -12.90
N ALA A 663 -25.85 -17.30 -13.15
CA ALA A 663 -25.84 -16.24 -12.14
C ALA A 663 -26.88 -16.49 -11.03
N ASN A 664 -28.08 -16.95 -11.37
CA ASN A 664 -29.17 -17.26 -10.45
C ASN A 664 -28.80 -18.47 -9.57
N GLY A 665 -28.21 -19.53 -10.14
CA GLY A 665 -27.62 -20.65 -9.40
C GLY A 665 -26.56 -20.19 -8.39
N ALA A 666 -25.64 -19.32 -8.80
CA ALA A 666 -24.64 -18.73 -7.93
C ALA A 666 -25.23 -17.81 -6.83
N ALA A 667 -26.33 -17.10 -7.11
CA ALA A 667 -27.07 -16.31 -6.13
C ALA A 667 -27.81 -17.19 -5.12
N LYS A 668 -28.56 -18.21 -5.58
CA LYS A 668 -29.19 -19.25 -4.74
C LYS A 668 -28.16 -19.87 -3.78
N LEU A 669 -26.99 -20.23 -4.30
CA LEU A 669 -25.88 -20.76 -3.50
C LEU A 669 -25.28 -19.71 -2.55
N GLY A 670 -24.69 -18.62 -3.05
CA GLY A 670 -23.93 -17.64 -2.25
C GLY A 670 -24.77 -16.62 -1.49
N LEU A 671 -25.72 -15.97 -2.17
CA LEU A 671 -26.63 -14.98 -1.57
C LEU A 671 -27.76 -15.64 -0.78
N GLY A 672 -28.19 -16.85 -1.13
CA GLY A 672 -29.27 -17.56 -0.43
C GLY A 672 -30.68 -17.10 -0.84
N ARG A 673 -30.80 -16.54 -2.04
CA ARG A 673 -32.05 -16.10 -2.67
C ARG A 673 -31.88 -16.10 -4.19
N ASP A 674 -32.99 -16.09 -4.90
CA ASP A 674 -33.01 -15.97 -6.36
C ASP A 674 -32.63 -14.56 -6.83
N LEU A 675 -32.22 -14.44 -8.10
CA LEU A 675 -32.20 -13.17 -8.83
C LEU A 675 -33.57 -12.96 -9.49
N GLU A 676 -34.04 -11.71 -9.57
CA GLU A 676 -35.18 -11.35 -10.41
C GLU A 676 -34.73 -11.34 -11.88
N GLN A 677 -35.39 -12.12 -12.74
CA GLN A 677 -35.15 -12.05 -14.19
C GLN A 677 -35.81 -10.77 -14.72
N GLN A 678 -35.08 -10.00 -15.52
CA GLN A 678 -35.59 -8.79 -16.16
C GLN A 678 -35.54 -8.97 -17.68
N ASP A 679 -36.66 -8.71 -18.35
CA ASP A 679 -36.74 -8.77 -19.81
C ASP A 679 -35.74 -7.80 -20.43
N ASN A 680 -35.01 -8.28 -21.44
CA ASN A 680 -33.92 -7.55 -22.10
C ASN A 680 -32.92 -6.93 -21.11
N TYR A 681 -32.53 -7.65 -20.06
CA TYR A 681 -31.58 -7.16 -19.07
C TYR A 681 -30.27 -6.68 -19.72
N PHE A 682 -29.98 -5.38 -19.54
CA PHE A 682 -28.67 -4.78 -19.75
C PHE A 682 -28.25 -4.04 -18.46
N PRO A 683 -27.00 -4.21 -17.99
CA PRO A 683 -26.53 -3.61 -16.75
C PRO A 683 -26.37 -2.08 -16.87
N ILE A 684 -27.02 -1.33 -15.99
CA ILE A 684 -26.89 0.13 -15.92
C ILE A 684 -25.58 0.53 -15.25
N ARG A 685 -24.92 1.54 -15.82
CA ARG A 685 -23.69 2.17 -15.30
C ARG A 685 -23.84 3.69 -15.34
N VAL A 686 -23.92 4.37 -14.20
CA VAL A 686 -24.02 5.85 -14.15
C VAL A 686 -22.65 6.48 -14.39
N ILE A 687 -22.58 7.55 -15.18
CA ILE A 687 -21.30 8.14 -15.64
C ILE A 687 -20.45 8.67 -14.47
N ASP A 688 -21.04 9.40 -13.53
CA ASP A 688 -20.31 10.09 -12.45
C ASP A 688 -20.04 9.24 -11.20
N VAL A 689 -20.49 7.98 -11.19
CA VAL A 689 -20.38 7.08 -10.05
C VAL A 689 -19.35 5.99 -10.36
N THR A 690 -18.24 5.96 -9.63
CA THR A 690 -17.17 4.97 -9.86
C THR A 690 -17.68 3.53 -9.68
N ASP A 691 -17.05 2.56 -10.37
CA ASP A 691 -17.36 1.12 -10.27
C ASP A 691 -17.45 0.57 -8.83
N ILE A 692 -16.80 1.25 -7.88
CA ILE A 692 -16.66 0.90 -6.47
C ILE A 692 -17.77 1.56 -5.60
N GLN A 693 -18.39 2.64 -6.08
CA GLN A 693 -19.55 3.29 -5.46
C GLN A 693 -20.88 2.74 -5.99
N GLN A 694 -20.88 2.10 -7.16
CA GLN A 694 -22.00 1.30 -7.63
C GLN A 694 -21.99 -0.03 -6.86
N GLU A 695 -22.81 -0.11 -5.80
CA GLU A 695 -23.03 -1.34 -5.02
C GLU A 695 -23.49 -2.47 -5.95
N ASP A 696 -22.67 -3.51 -6.10
CA ASP A 696 -22.97 -4.64 -6.97
C ASP A 696 -23.12 -5.96 -6.19
N TYR A 697 -23.39 -7.03 -6.93
CA TYR A 697 -23.44 -8.38 -6.34
C TYR A 697 -22.10 -8.83 -5.74
N LEU A 698 -20.93 -8.35 -6.20
CA LEU A 698 -19.65 -8.61 -5.52
C LEU A 698 -19.58 -7.86 -4.18
N THR A 699 -19.96 -6.59 -4.15
CA THR A 699 -20.02 -5.75 -2.93
C THR A 699 -20.84 -6.40 -1.81
N LEU A 700 -21.85 -7.22 -2.12
CA LEU A 700 -22.61 -7.96 -1.10
C LEU A 700 -22.10 -9.37 -0.79
N LEU A 701 -21.35 -10.00 -1.69
CA LEU A 701 -20.52 -11.15 -1.30
C LEU A 701 -19.44 -10.74 -0.28
N GLU A 702 -18.99 -9.48 -0.32
CA GLU A 702 -18.05 -8.91 0.67
C GLU A 702 -18.69 -8.64 2.03
N ASP A 703 -19.88 -8.02 2.09
CA ASP A 703 -20.46 -7.65 3.38
C ASP A 703 -21.08 -8.82 4.15
N LYS A 704 -21.40 -9.94 3.48
CA LYS A 704 -21.79 -11.21 4.13
C LYS A 704 -20.77 -11.72 5.18
N PRO A 705 -19.46 -11.78 4.90
CA PRO A 705 -18.41 -11.99 5.89
C PRO A 705 -18.45 -11.12 7.16
N LYS A 706 -19.11 -9.96 7.18
CA LYS A 706 -19.17 -9.07 8.36
C LYS A 706 -20.47 -9.08 9.14
N ARG A 707 -21.63 -9.37 8.52
CA ARG A 707 -22.94 -9.26 9.19
C ARG A 707 -23.88 -10.44 8.85
N PRO A 708 -24.50 -11.10 9.84
CA PRO A 708 -25.60 -12.03 9.58
C PRO A 708 -26.83 -11.25 9.10
N SER A 709 -27.03 -11.24 7.78
CA SER A 709 -28.26 -10.79 7.09
C SER A 709 -28.79 -9.40 7.49
N ALA A 710 -28.01 -8.35 7.24
CA ALA A 710 -28.65 -7.11 6.78
C ALA A 710 -29.22 -7.39 5.36
N LYS A 711 -30.49 -7.04 5.10
CA LYS A 711 -31.15 -7.26 3.80
C LYS A 711 -30.74 -6.21 2.75
N ALA A 712 -29.43 -5.98 2.59
CA ALA A 712 -28.94 -5.20 1.46
C ALA A 712 -29.11 -6.02 0.17
N GLU A 713 -29.64 -5.39 -0.87
CA GLU A 713 -29.82 -5.98 -2.20
C GLU A 713 -28.77 -5.40 -3.16
N PRO A 714 -28.21 -6.18 -4.12
CA PRO A 714 -27.25 -5.67 -5.10
C PRO A 714 -27.86 -4.56 -5.96
N GLY A 715 -27.10 -3.59 -6.46
CA GLY A 715 -27.63 -2.58 -7.39
C GLY A 715 -28.31 -3.18 -8.63
N GLU A 716 -27.89 -4.36 -9.07
CA GLU A 716 -28.48 -5.06 -10.22
C GLU A 716 -29.85 -5.70 -9.93
N VAL A 717 -30.15 -6.06 -8.67
CA VAL A 717 -31.44 -6.70 -8.26
C VAL A 717 -32.07 -6.08 -7.00
N LYS A 718 -31.64 -4.87 -6.62
CA LYS A 718 -32.51 -3.87 -6.01
C LYS A 718 -33.60 -3.61 -7.03
N LYS A 719 -34.86 -3.61 -6.60
CA LYS A 719 -35.93 -3.10 -7.44
C LYS A 719 -35.58 -1.66 -7.82
N ARG A 720 -35.26 -1.43 -9.10
CA ARG A 720 -34.71 -0.15 -9.60
C ARG A 720 -35.65 0.98 -9.15
N GLN A 721 -35.10 2.03 -8.56
CA GLN A 721 -35.90 3.14 -8.04
C GLN A 721 -36.63 3.82 -9.21
N LYS A 722 -37.97 3.80 -9.18
CA LYS A 722 -38.78 4.51 -10.19
C LYS A 722 -38.49 6.01 -10.10
N GLY A 723 -38.19 6.65 -11.24
CA GLY A 723 -37.71 8.03 -11.30
C GLY A 723 -36.20 8.20 -11.09
N ALA A 724 -35.41 7.12 -11.15
CA ALA A 724 -33.95 7.24 -11.22
C ALA A 724 -33.53 7.75 -12.61
N ASN A 725 -33.16 9.03 -12.69
CA ASN A 725 -32.96 9.77 -13.93
C ASN A 725 -31.49 10.08 -14.29
N ARG A 726 -30.51 9.52 -13.57
CA ARG A 726 -29.09 9.87 -13.79
C ARG A 726 -28.56 9.35 -15.13
N PRO A 727 -27.75 10.12 -15.88
CA PRO A 727 -27.22 9.70 -17.18
C PRO A 727 -26.32 8.46 -17.07
N ILE A 728 -26.47 7.55 -18.03
CA ILE A 728 -25.79 6.26 -18.07
C ILE A 728 -24.71 6.21 -19.15
N ASN A 729 -23.67 5.43 -18.90
CA ASN A 729 -22.58 5.19 -19.83
C ASN A 729 -23.10 4.40 -21.03
N LEU A 730 -23.06 5.03 -22.20
CA LEU A 730 -23.61 4.48 -23.44
C LEU A 730 -22.64 3.53 -24.16
N ASP A 731 -21.34 3.47 -23.81
CA ASP A 731 -20.39 2.55 -24.44
C ASP A 731 -20.70 1.09 -24.07
N SER A 732 -21.60 0.50 -24.86
CA SER A 732 -22.11 -0.87 -24.69
C SER A 732 -21.01 -1.90 -24.52
N PHE A 733 -19.88 -1.76 -25.22
CA PHE A 733 -18.77 -2.70 -25.12
C PHE A 733 -18.05 -2.58 -23.77
N SER A 734 -17.86 -1.36 -23.24
CA SER A 734 -17.28 -1.15 -21.91
C SER A 734 -18.21 -1.65 -20.80
N VAL A 735 -19.49 -1.31 -20.89
CA VAL A 735 -20.53 -1.78 -19.97
C VAL A 735 -20.63 -3.32 -19.97
N TYR A 736 -20.66 -3.94 -21.15
CA TYR A 736 -20.75 -5.39 -21.33
C TYR A 736 -19.49 -6.13 -20.85
N LEU A 737 -18.27 -5.75 -21.28
CA LEU A 737 -17.05 -6.45 -20.85
C LEU A 737 -16.77 -6.29 -19.35
N ASN A 738 -17.10 -5.14 -18.76
CA ASN A 738 -16.97 -4.95 -17.32
C ASN A 738 -18.00 -5.81 -16.56
N HIS A 739 -19.21 -5.98 -17.11
CA HIS A 739 -20.17 -6.94 -16.57
C HIS A 739 -19.71 -8.40 -16.74
N LEU A 740 -19.14 -8.79 -17.89
CA LEU A 740 -18.56 -10.13 -18.08
C LEU A 740 -17.49 -10.46 -17.03
N THR A 741 -16.63 -9.50 -16.71
CA THR A 741 -15.59 -9.68 -15.67
C THR A 741 -16.24 -9.91 -14.31
N ARG A 742 -17.18 -9.05 -13.91
CA ARG A 742 -17.85 -9.15 -12.61
C ARG A 742 -18.74 -10.40 -12.50
N ILE A 743 -19.47 -10.79 -13.56
CA ILE A 743 -20.48 -11.85 -13.46
C ILE A 743 -19.87 -13.26 -13.43
N GLU A 744 -18.81 -13.53 -14.19
CA GLU A 744 -18.07 -14.81 -14.06
C GLU A 744 -17.40 -14.91 -12.70
N GLN A 745 -16.81 -13.79 -12.24
CA GLN A 745 -16.25 -13.68 -10.91
C GLN A 745 -17.30 -13.97 -9.82
N PHE A 746 -18.52 -13.43 -9.94
CA PHE A 746 -19.63 -13.75 -9.05
C PHE A 746 -20.05 -15.22 -9.14
N ILE A 747 -20.23 -15.76 -10.34
CA ILE A 747 -20.66 -17.15 -10.57
C ILE A 747 -19.73 -18.14 -9.86
N HIS A 748 -18.42 -17.92 -9.96
CA HIS A 748 -17.43 -18.80 -9.36
C HIS A 748 -17.13 -18.49 -7.88
N MET A 749 -17.15 -17.22 -7.47
CA MET A 749 -16.81 -16.83 -6.08
C MET A 749 -17.99 -16.84 -5.10
N ALA A 750 -19.25 -16.73 -5.54
CA ALA A 750 -20.40 -16.67 -4.63
C ALA A 750 -20.52 -17.89 -3.68
N PRO A 751 -20.30 -19.14 -4.13
CA PRO A 751 -20.28 -20.30 -3.22
C PRO A 751 -19.11 -20.26 -2.23
N VAL A 752 -17.93 -19.79 -2.68
CA VAL A 752 -16.70 -19.73 -1.86
C VAL A 752 -16.78 -18.62 -0.81
N ALA A 753 -17.26 -17.44 -1.19
CA ALA A 753 -17.52 -16.32 -0.28
C ALA A 753 -18.42 -16.75 0.89
N LYS A 754 -19.42 -17.59 0.62
CA LYS A 754 -20.30 -18.17 1.65
C LYS A 754 -19.62 -19.25 2.48
N SER A 755 -18.87 -20.18 1.89
CA SER A 755 -18.21 -21.27 2.65
C SER A 755 -17.07 -20.75 3.53
N VAL A 756 -16.16 -19.97 2.95
CA VAL A 756 -15.06 -19.31 3.67
C VAL A 756 -15.62 -18.27 4.64
N GLY A 757 -16.59 -17.46 4.24
CA GLY A 757 -17.26 -16.51 5.14
C GLY A 757 -17.90 -17.19 6.36
N LYS A 758 -18.47 -18.39 6.22
CA LYS A 758 -18.98 -19.20 7.34
C LYS A 758 -17.86 -19.70 8.26
N ILE A 759 -16.70 -20.06 7.71
CA ILE A 759 -15.51 -20.41 8.51
C ILE A 759 -15.02 -19.18 9.29
N LEU A 760 -14.81 -18.04 8.63
CA LEU A 760 -14.35 -16.78 9.25
C LEU A 760 -15.34 -16.18 10.28
N ASN A 761 -16.61 -16.59 10.26
CA ASN A 761 -17.64 -16.21 11.23
C ASN A 761 -17.91 -17.26 12.32
N THR A 762 -17.26 -18.42 12.29
CA THR A 762 -17.37 -19.38 13.39
C THR A 762 -16.60 -18.82 14.60
N LYS A 763 -17.27 -18.61 15.74
CA LYS A 763 -16.67 -17.95 16.93
C LYS A 763 -15.36 -18.61 17.35
N GLU A 764 -15.33 -19.93 17.42
CA GLU A 764 -14.14 -20.69 17.79
C GLU A 764 -12.99 -20.51 16.78
N PHE A 765 -13.29 -20.43 15.48
CA PHE A 765 -12.27 -20.20 14.44
C PHE A 765 -11.72 -18.78 14.52
N ARG A 766 -12.61 -17.78 14.59
CA ARG A 766 -12.26 -16.36 14.73
C ARG A 766 -11.38 -16.13 15.96
N GLN A 767 -11.74 -16.75 17.08
CA GLN A 767 -10.97 -16.68 18.32
C GLN A 767 -9.60 -17.35 18.14
N ALA A 768 -9.54 -18.64 17.81
CA ALA A 768 -8.27 -19.35 17.67
C ALA A 768 -7.33 -18.70 16.63
N LEU A 769 -7.87 -18.25 15.49
CA LEU A 769 -7.13 -17.50 14.47
C LEU A 769 -6.56 -16.20 15.06
N ASN A 770 -7.37 -15.39 15.73
CA ASN A 770 -6.93 -14.12 16.29
C ASN A 770 -5.91 -14.32 17.42
N ASP A 771 -6.11 -15.31 18.29
CA ASP A 771 -5.21 -15.66 19.39
C ASP A 771 -3.81 -16.01 18.85
N THR A 772 -3.73 -16.83 17.79
CA THR A 772 -2.48 -17.21 17.10
C THR A 772 -1.89 -16.09 16.22
N THR A 773 -2.61 -14.98 15.99
CA THR A 773 -2.21 -13.88 15.08
C THR A 773 -2.30 -12.49 15.71
N ALA A 774 -2.15 -12.40 17.04
CA ALA A 774 -2.16 -11.16 17.81
C ALA A 774 -3.37 -10.23 17.52
N GLY A 775 -4.55 -10.82 17.26
CA GLY A 775 -5.81 -10.12 16.99
C GLY A 775 -6.17 -9.91 15.51
N HIS A 776 -5.20 -10.00 14.59
CA HIS A 776 -5.37 -9.47 13.23
C HIS A 776 -5.76 -10.50 12.15
N GLY A 777 -5.61 -11.80 12.39
CA GLY A 777 -5.79 -12.83 11.37
C GLY A 777 -7.17 -12.82 10.71
N THR A 778 -8.25 -12.62 11.48
CA THR A 778 -9.61 -12.51 10.90
C THR A 778 -9.76 -11.28 10.02
N GLN A 779 -9.14 -10.14 10.38
CA GLN A 779 -9.16 -8.91 9.57
C GLN A 779 -8.40 -9.11 8.25
N ILE A 780 -7.23 -9.76 8.31
CA ILE A 780 -6.40 -10.09 7.14
C ILE A 780 -7.15 -11.04 6.21
N LEU A 781 -7.76 -12.11 6.73
CA LEU A 781 -8.52 -13.07 5.90
C LEU A 781 -9.82 -12.46 5.34
N ASP A 782 -10.51 -11.59 6.08
CA ASP A 782 -11.69 -10.86 5.57
C ASP A 782 -11.31 -9.92 4.41
N LYS A 783 -10.28 -9.08 4.58
CA LYS A 783 -9.81 -8.16 3.53
C LYS A 783 -9.24 -8.91 2.33
N TRP A 784 -8.47 -9.98 2.54
CA TRP A 784 -7.99 -10.85 1.47
C TRP A 784 -9.13 -11.53 0.71
N LEU A 785 -10.13 -12.08 1.40
CA LEU A 785 -11.29 -12.72 0.76
C LEU A 785 -12.06 -11.71 -0.09
N LYS A 786 -12.20 -10.46 0.38
CA LYS A 786 -12.87 -9.37 -0.35
C LYS A 786 -12.10 -8.93 -1.60
N ASN A 787 -10.79 -8.72 -1.48
CA ASN A 787 -9.92 -8.45 -2.62
C ASN A 787 -9.97 -9.60 -3.64
N SER A 788 -10.00 -10.84 -3.16
CA SER A 788 -10.14 -12.05 -3.98
C SER A 788 -11.50 -12.07 -4.69
N ILE A 789 -12.62 -11.88 -3.98
CA ILE A 789 -13.98 -11.81 -4.56
C ILE A 789 -14.06 -10.73 -5.65
N ARG A 790 -13.46 -9.55 -5.44
CA ARG A 790 -13.38 -8.48 -6.45
C ARG A 790 -12.50 -8.81 -7.65
N GLY A 791 -11.50 -9.67 -7.48
CA GLY A 791 -10.38 -9.84 -8.42
C GLY A 791 -9.38 -8.66 -8.43
N HIS A 792 -9.66 -7.59 -7.67
CA HIS A 792 -8.81 -6.41 -7.54
C HIS A 792 -8.88 -5.83 -6.11
N ALA A 793 -7.84 -5.12 -5.70
CA ALA A 793 -7.72 -4.61 -4.33
C ALA A 793 -8.58 -3.35 -4.13
N ILE A 794 -9.27 -3.26 -2.99
CA ILE A 794 -10.27 -2.19 -2.70
C ILE A 794 -9.69 -0.77 -2.90
N GLU A 795 -10.15 -0.04 -3.92
CA GLU A 795 -9.89 1.40 -4.11
C GLU A 795 -11.09 2.23 -3.63
N ARG A 796 -11.58 1.96 -2.40
CA ARG A 796 -12.54 2.83 -1.69
C ARG A 796 -11.86 4.11 -1.19
N THR A 797 -11.18 4.82 -2.10
CA THR A 797 -10.62 6.15 -1.82
C THR A 797 -11.33 7.22 -2.63
N THR A 798 -12.49 7.60 -2.09
CA THR A 798 -13.17 8.87 -2.35
C THR A 798 -12.28 10.02 -1.88
N GLY A 799 -11.62 10.72 -2.82
CA GLY A 799 -10.81 11.89 -2.52
C GLY A 799 -9.83 12.24 -3.64
N PHE A 800 -9.63 13.53 -3.89
CA PHE A 800 -8.70 14.02 -4.92
C PHE A 800 -7.26 13.60 -4.65
N ALA A 801 -6.77 13.80 -3.41
CA ALA A 801 -5.41 13.44 -3.00
C ALA A 801 -5.10 11.95 -3.24
N ALA A 802 -6.02 11.06 -2.87
CA ALA A 802 -5.86 9.62 -3.06
C ALA A 802 -5.84 9.17 -4.53
N LYS A 803 -6.75 9.71 -5.36
CA LYS A 803 -6.71 9.50 -6.83
C LYS A 803 -5.38 10.00 -7.41
N THR A 804 -4.88 11.14 -6.93
CA THR A 804 -3.61 11.73 -7.34
C THR A 804 -2.42 10.87 -6.94
N LEU A 805 -2.38 10.31 -5.71
CA LEU A 805 -1.34 9.36 -5.28
C LEU A 805 -1.32 8.07 -6.11
N LEU A 806 -2.48 7.48 -6.41
CA LEU A 806 -2.57 6.29 -7.27
C LEU A 806 -2.12 6.59 -8.71
N TRP A 807 -2.46 7.76 -9.23
CA TRP A 807 -2.00 8.23 -10.54
C TRP A 807 -0.48 8.49 -10.55
N MET A 808 0.07 9.23 -9.58
CA MET A 808 1.51 9.45 -9.39
C MET A 808 2.27 8.13 -9.34
N ARG A 809 1.74 7.15 -8.60
CA ARG A 809 2.26 5.78 -8.54
C ARG A 809 2.25 5.09 -9.91
N GLN A 810 1.13 5.09 -10.63
CA GLN A 810 1.02 4.50 -11.96
C GLN A 810 2.03 5.13 -12.96
N LYS A 811 2.18 6.46 -12.94
CA LYS A 811 3.07 7.20 -13.86
C LYS A 811 4.54 7.08 -13.46
N GLY A 812 4.85 7.14 -12.17
CA GLY A 812 6.19 6.95 -11.61
C GLY A 812 6.71 5.52 -11.81
N VAL A 813 5.85 4.49 -11.70
CA VAL A 813 6.20 3.11 -12.08
C VAL A 813 6.58 3.03 -13.56
N LEU A 814 5.73 3.59 -14.42
CA LEU A 814 5.98 3.58 -15.87
C LEU A 814 7.28 4.31 -16.22
N PHE A 815 7.50 5.50 -15.66
CA PHE A 815 8.75 6.26 -15.80
C PHE A 815 9.98 5.46 -15.37
N ALA A 816 9.91 4.78 -14.22
CA ALA A 816 11.04 4.08 -13.63
C ALA A 816 11.38 2.76 -14.34
N LEU A 817 10.39 2.04 -14.87
CA LEU A 817 10.57 0.73 -15.48
C LEU A 817 10.67 0.75 -17.01
N ALA A 818 10.06 1.71 -17.69
CA ALA A 818 10.00 1.76 -19.15
C ALA A 818 11.39 1.69 -19.80
N GLY A 819 11.62 0.64 -20.59
CA GLY A 819 12.90 0.37 -21.25
C GLY A 819 14.12 0.22 -20.33
N ASN A 820 13.95 0.17 -19.01
CA ASN A 820 15.05 0.21 -18.04
C ASN A 820 15.78 -1.14 -17.99
N ILE A 821 16.89 -1.26 -18.73
CA ILE A 821 17.63 -2.53 -18.92
C ILE A 821 18.03 -3.17 -17.58
N PRO A 822 18.57 -2.45 -16.58
CA PRO A 822 18.77 -2.98 -15.22
C PRO A 822 17.52 -3.56 -14.55
N SER A 823 16.34 -2.95 -14.73
CA SER A 823 15.07 -3.50 -14.20
C SER A 823 14.64 -4.77 -14.94
N VAL A 824 14.93 -4.88 -16.23
CA VAL A 824 14.70 -6.10 -17.03
C VAL A 824 15.65 -7.22 -16.58
N ALA A 825 16.94 -6.92 -16.41
CA ALA A 825 17.94 -7.86 -15.92
C ALA A 825 17.60 -8.37 -14.50
N ARG A 826 17.14 -7.47 -13.61
CA ARG A 826 16.68 -7.82 -12.26
C ARG A 826 15.49 -8.79 -12.22
N GLN A 827 14.71 -8.97 -13.30
CA GLN A 827 13.65 -9.99 -13.31
C GLN A 827 14.23 -11.40 -13.25
N PHE A 828 15.36 -11.68 -13.91
CA PHE A 828 15.98 -13.00 -13.91
C PHE A 828 16.47 -13.44 -12.52
N LEU A 829 16.62 -12.51 -11.57
CA LEU A 829 16.94 -12.82 -10.17
C LEU A 829 15.83 -13.63 -9.47
N SER A 830 14.56 -13.56 -9.91
CA SER A 830 13.50 -14.40 -9.33
C SER A 830 13.69 -15.89 -9.65
N GLY A 831 14.37 -16.22 -10.76
CA GLY A 831 14.75 -17.59 -11.11
C GLY A 831 15.70 -18.22 -10.09
N PHE A 832 16.47 -17.43 -9.36
CA PHE A 832 17.40 -17.94 -8.34
C PHE A 832 16.68 -18.49 -7.10
N ASN A 833 15.52 -17.94 -6.72
CA ASN A 833 14.65 -18.57 -5.71
C ASN A 833 14.14 -19.95 -6.18
N ALA A 834 13.89 -20.12 -7.49
CA ALA A 834 13.52 -21.41 -8.06
C ALA A 834 14.69 -22.39 -8.09
N ALA A 835 15.91 -21.95 -8.43
CA ALA A 835 17.11 -22.77 -8.27
C ALA A 835 17.34 -23.21 -6.81
N ALA A 836 17.12 -22.30 -5.86
CA ALA A 836 17.33 -22.56 -4.43
C ALA A 836 16.41 -23.65 -3.87
N SER A 837 15.23 -23.91 -4.44
CA SER A 837 14.30 -24.91 -3.89
C SER A 837 14.94 -26.30 -3.81
N HIS A 838 15.62 -26.76 -4.86
CA HIS A 838 16.25 -28.08 -4.92
C HIS A 838 17.33 -28.14 -6.02
N PRO A 839 18.46 -28.85 -5.81
CA PRO A 839 19.51 -29.02 -6.82
C PRO A 839 19.01 -29.53 -8.18
N THR A 840 18.06 -30.46 -8.23
CA THR A 840 17.49 -30.92 -9.51
C THR A 840 16.78 -29.79 -10.26
N THR A 841 16.12 -28.88 -9.56
CA THR A 841 15.44 -27.74 -10.18
C THR A 841 16.45 -26.79 -10.83
N LEU A 842 17.61 -26.55 -10.20
CA LEU A 842 18.73 -25.84 -10.83
C LEU A 842 19.25 -26.57 -12.09
N THR A 843 19.41 -27.89 -12.05
CA THR A 843 19.83 -28.69 -13.22
C THR A 843 18.86 -28.54 -14.40
N TYR A 844 17.55 -28.65 -14.16
CA TYR A 844 16.54 -28.40 -15.19
C TYR A 844 16.49 -26.93 -15.63
N MET A 845 16.74 -25.98 -14.72
CA MET A 845 16.79 -24.56 -15.05
C MET A 845 17.96 -24.22 -15.98
N ILE A 846 19.14 -24.81 -15.77
CA ILE A 846 20.31 -24.63 -16.66
C ILE A 846 20.04 -25.27 -18.03
N LYS A 847 19.49 -26.49 -18.07
CA LYS A 847 19.03 -27.17 -19.30
C LYS A 847 18.07 -26.27 -20.10
N TYR A 848 17.07 -25.71 -19.44
CA TYR A 848 16.05 -24.91 -20.11
C TYR A 848 16.46 -23.47 -20.42
N LEU A 849 17.33 -22.85 -19.64
CA LEU A 849 17.91 -21.54 -19.95
C LEU A 849 18.78 -21.62 -21.22
N THR A 850 19.65 -22.62 -21.31
CA THR A 850 20.51 -22.84 -22.48
C THR A 850 19.71 -23.22 -23.72
N GLN A 851 18.78 -24.17 -23.63
CA GLN A 851 17.94 -24.59 -24.76
C GLN A 851 16.94 -23.51 -25.22
N SER A 852 16.47 -22.62 -24.31
CA SER A 852 15.59 -21.49 -24.66
C SER A 852 16.25 -20.40 -25.50
N ALA A 853 17.57 -20.48 -25.77
CA ALA A 853 18.22 -19.67 -26.80
C ALA A 853 17.58 -19.91 -28.19
N ASN A 854 17.04 -21.11 -28.44
CA ASN A 854 16.22 -21.41 -29.61
C ASN A 854 14.76 -20.96 -29.36
N PRO A 855 14.21 -20.00 -30.12
CA PRO A 855 12.84 -19.52 -29.93
C PRO A 855 11.76 -20.60 -30.12
N LYS A 856 11.99 -21.59 -31.00
CA LYS A 856 11.04 -22.70 -31.18
C LYS A 856 10.91 -23.53 -29.91
N PHE A 857 12.04 -23.84 -29.28
CA PHE A 857 12.07 -24.61 -28.03
C PHE A 857 11.45 -23.84 -26.86
N TYR A 858 11.76 -22.54 -26.73
CA TYR A 858 11.11 -21.69 -25.74
C TYR A 858 9.58 -21.68 -25.92
N ASN A 859 9.09 -21.55 -27.16
CA ASN A 859 7.65 -21.60 -27.44
C ASN A 859 7.04 -22.96 -27.05
N THR A 860 7.74 -24.08 -27.22
CA THR A 860 7.28 -25.41 -26.76
C THR A 860 7.22 -25.50 -25.23
N LEU A 861 8.18 -24.92 -24.49
CA LEU A 861 8.10 -24.82 -23.03
C LEU A 861 6.95 -23.90 -22.57
N GLU A 862 6.71 -22.81 -23.29
CA GLU A 862 5.59 -21.90 -23.02
C GLU A 862 4.24 -22.60 -23.26
N GLN A 863 4.10 -23.30 -24.38
CA GLN A 863 2.90 -24.10 -24.70
C GLN A 863 2.70 -25.20 -23.64
N ARG A 864 3.73 -25.99 -23.30
CA ARG A 864 3.61 -27.04 -22.26
C ARG A 864 3.18 -26.46 -20.90
N MET A 865 3.71 -25.30 -20.51
CA MET A 865 3.29 -24.60 -19.30
C MET A 865 1.83 -24.16 -19.37
N LEU A 866 1.41 -23.53 -20.48
CA LEU A 866 0.04 -23.06 -20.66
C LEU A 866 -0.94 -24.23 -20.73
N ASP A 867 -0.69 -25.25 -21.55
CA ASP A 867 -1.58 -26.39 -21.76
C ASP A 867 -1.82 -27.19 -20.47
N ARG A 868 -0.84 -27.23 -19.55
CA ARG A 868 -0.88 -27.99 -18.30
C ARG A 868 -1.25 -27.19 -17.04
N SER A 869 -1.31 -25.86 -17.11
CA SER A 869 -1.63 -25.01 -15.96
C SER A 869 -2.59 -23.87 -16.31
N ASP A 870 -3.81 -23.95 -15.79
CA ASP A 870 -4.77 -22.86 -15.85
C ASP A 870 -4.33 -21.65 -14.99
N VAL A 871 -3.52 -21.86 -13.95
CA VAL A 871 -2.89 -20.76 -13.19
C VAL A 871 -1.95 -19.97 -14.11
N MET A 872 -1.12 -20.64 -14.91
CA MET A 872 -0.20 -19.98 -15.85
C MET A 872 -0.90 -19.42 -17.08
N LYS A 873 -2.05 -19.98 -17.52
CA LYS A 873 -2.94 -19.34 -18.52
C LYS A 873 -3.47 -17.99 -18.02
N THR A 874 -3.77 -17.86 -16.73
CA THR A 874 -4.51 -16.73 -16.14
C THR A 874 -3.66 -15.74 -15.34
N ARG A 875 -2.40 -16.06 -15.00
CA ARG A 875 -1.47 -15.23 -14.22
C ARG A 875 -1.27 -13.81 -14.81
N SER A 876 -1.39 -12.79 -13.97
CA SER A 876 -0.93 -11.43 -14.31
C SER A 876 0.59 -11.31 -14.14
N PHE A 877 1.30 -11.32 -15.27
CA PHE A 877 2.75 -11.11 -15.36
C PHE A 877 3.22 -9.74 -14.80
N GLU A 878 2.34 -8.74 -14.68
CA GLU A 878 2.67 -7.44 -14.06
C GLU A 878 1.47 -6.86 -13.29
N ARG A 879 1.65 -6.60 -11.98
CA ARG A 879 0.62 -6.05 -11.06
C ARG A 879 -0.03 -4.76 -11.58
N GLU A 880 0.79 -3.77 -11.95
CA GLU A 880 0.23 -2.47 -12.33
C GLU A 880 -0.47 -2.54 -13.70
N LEU A 881 0.01 -3.38 -14.64
CA LEU A 881 -0.72 -3.61 -15.90
C LEU A 881 -2.05 -4.34 -15.68
N ALA A 882 -2.20 -5.19 -14.67
CA ALA A 882 -3.51 -5.75 -14.32
C ALA A 882 -4.50 -4.64 -13.93
N ASN A 883 -4.10 -3.74 -13.02
CA ASN A 883 -4.89 -2.58 -12.63
C ASN A 883 -5.20 -1.65 -13.82
N VAL A 884 -4.20 -1.34 -14.66
CA VAL A 884 -4.37 -0.54 -15.89
C VAL A 884 -5.36 -1.23 -16.85
N LYS A 885 -5.33 -2.56 -16.97
CA LYS A 885 -6.24 -3.34 -17.84
C LYS A 885 -7.67 -3.38 -17.34
N HIS A 886 -7.90 -3.49 -16.03
CA HIS A 886 -9.25 -3.37 -15.47
C HIS A 886 -9.83 -1.95 -15.67
N GLN A 887 -8.98 -0.93 -15.84
CA GLN A 887 -9.36 0.43 -16.23
C GLN A 887 -9.27 0.69 -17.75
N ALA A 888 -8.80 -0.26 -18.55
CA ALA A 888 -8.63 -0.08 -19.98
C ALA A 888 -9.97 -0.29 -20.67
N GLN A 889 -10.51 0.80 -21.23
CA GLN A 889 -11.72 0.82 -22.07
C GLN A 889 -11.82 -0.46 -22.92
N ALA A 890 -12.98 -1.12 -22.95
CA ALA A 890 -13.21 -2.35 -23.73
C ALA A 890 -12.71 -2.25 -25.18
N ALA A 891 -12.79 -1.04 -25.73
CA ALA A 891 -12.09 -0.59 -26.92
C ALA A 891 -10.69 -1.21 -27.13
N ARG A 892 -9.81 -1.12 -26.14
CA ARG A 892 -8.41 -1.56 -26.19
C ARG A 892 -8.30 -3.07 -26.08
N VAL A 893 -9.18 -3.69 -25.30
CA VAL A 893 -9.30 -5.15 -25.14
C VAL A 893 -9.71 -5.79 -26.47
N LEU A 894 -10.73 -5.25 -27.14
CA LEU A 894 -11.27 -5.79 -28.40
C LEU A 894 -10.31 -5.57 -29.57
N VAL A 895 -9.87 -4.34 -29.85
CA VAL A 895 -8.97 -4.01 -30.97
C VAL A 895 -7.52 -4.53 -30.74
N GLY A 896 -7.19 -5.01 -29.54
CA GLY A 896 -5.84 -5.48 -29.20
C GLY A 896 -4.75 -4.39 -29.25
N LYS A 897 -5.16 -3.12 -29.32
CA LYS A 897 -4.27 -1.94 -29.37
C LYS A 897 -3.54 -1.77 -28.04
N LYS A 898 -2.37 -2.41 -27.91
CA LYS A 898 -1.46 -2.27 -26.77
C LYS A 898 -1.18 -0.80 -26.48
N GLU A 899 -1.39 -0.41 -25.24
CA GLU A 899 -1.09 0.93 -24.74
C GLU A 899 0.40 1.27 -24.82
N PHE A 900 0.72 2.56 -24.66
CA PHE A 900 2.11 2.98 -24.41
C PHE A 900 2.68 2.32 -23.15
N SER A 901 1.87 2.15 -22.10
CA SER A 901 2.23 1.42 -20.87
C SER A 901 2.69 -0.02 -21.17
N GLU A 902 1.85 -0.83 -21.82
CA GLU A 902 2.17 -2.20 -22.24
C GLU A 902 3.38 -2.29 -23.19
N LYS A 903 3.56 -1.32 -24.08
CA LYS A 903 4.69 -1.28 -25.03
C LYS A 903 6.00 -0.97 -24.32
N ALA A 904 5.99 0.01 -23.42
CA ALA A 904 7.18 0.46 -22.70
C ALA A 904 7.67 -0.54 -21.64
N LEU A 905 6.74 -1.33 -21.06
CA LEU A 905 7.03 -2.42 -20.13
C LEU A 905 7.24 -3.78 -20.83
N ALA A 906 7.08 -3.86 -22.16
CA ALA A 906 7.11 -5.13 -22.91
C ALA A 906 8.39 -5.97 -22.69
N TRP A 907 9.54 -5.33 -22.46
CA TRP A 907 10.81 -6.02 -22.15
C TRP A 907 10.82 -6.62 -20.75
N GLN A 908 10.25 -5.95 -19.75
CA GLN A 908 10.14 -6.46 -18.39
C GLN A 908 9.17 -7.64 -18.34
N LYS A 909 7.98 -7.49 -18.95
CA LYS A 909 7.03 -8.59 -19.17
C LYS A 909 7.64 -9.78 -19.91
N TRP A 910 8.51 -9.55 -20.88
CA TRP A 910 9.24 -10.63 -21.57
C TRP A 910 10.21 -11.34 -20.64
N ALA A 911 10.95 -10.62 -19.80
CA ALA A 911 11.90 -11.22 -18.86
C ALA A 911 11.24 -11.99 -17.71
N ASP A 912 10.18 -11.44 -17.09
CA ASP A 912 9.35 -12.17 -16.10
C ASP A 912 8.75 -13.43 -16.76
N LYS A 913 8.08 -13.29 -17.92
CA LYS A 913 7.49 -14.43 -18.62
C LYS A 913 8.52 -15.51 -18.95
N ARG A 914 9.70 -15.13 -19.45
CA ARG A 914 10.77 -16.07 -19.81
C ARG A 914 11.33 -16.78 -18.57
N THR A 915 11.53 -16.05 -17.47
CA THR A 915 11.98 -16.62 -16.19
C THR A 915 10.96 -17.58 -15.61
N VAL A 916 9.68 -17.19 -15.58
CA VAL A 916 8.54 -17.98 -15.08
C VAL A 916 8.34 -19.24 -15.93
N THR A 917 8.35 -19.15 -17.26
CA THR A 917 8.26 -20.33 -18.14
C THR A 917 9.40 -21.32 -17.89
N ILE A 918 10.64 -20.84 -17.77
CA ILE A 918 11.80 -21.70 -17.50
C ILE A 918 11.67 -22.35 -16.12
N ALA A 919 11.35 -21.57 -15.08
CA ALA A 919 11.21 -22.07 -13.71
C ALA A 919 10.05 -23.06 -13.56
N TRP A 920 8.87 -22.79 -14.15
CA TRP A 920 7.70 -23.67 -14.07
C TRP A 920 8.01 -25.03 -14.69
N ASN A 921 8.59 -25.03 -15.89
CA ASN A 921 9.00 -26.26 -16.56
C ASN A 921 10.09 -27.00 -15.76
N SER A 922 10.96 -26.28 -15.06
CA SER A 922 11.99 -26.88 -14.20
C SER A 922 11.41 -27.53 -12.94
N PHE A 923 10.38 -26.93 -12.33
CA PHE A 923 9.64 -27.55 -11.24
C PHE A 923 8.86 -28.79 -11.70
N TYR A 924 8.19 -28.71 -12.85
CA TYR A 924 7.45 -29.82 -13.46
C TYR A 924 8.36 -31.02 -13.72
N ASP A 925 9.43 -30.85 -14.52
CA ASP A 925 10.41 -31.91 -14.79
C ASP A 925 11.06 -32.44 -13.49
N SER A 926 11.29 -31.58 -12.48
CA SER A 926 11.79 -32.02 -11.17
C SER A 926 10.82 -32.94 -10.44
N ALA A 927 9.52 -32.66 -10.50
CA ALA A 927 8.48 -33.48 -9.86
C ALA A 927 8.22 -34.80 -10.60
N ILE A 928 8.31 -34.82 -11.94
CA ILE A 928 8.17 -36.07 -12.72
C ILE A 928 9.39 -36.98 -12.57
N HIS A 929 10.61 -36.41 -12.58
CA HIS A 929 11.85 -37.19 -12.81
C HIS A 929 12.81 -37.29 -11.62
N SER A 930 12.53 -36.68 -10.46
CA SER A 930 13.45 -36.68 -9.31
C SER A 930 12.79 -37.32 -8.08
N GLU A 931 13.14 -38.57 -7.79
CA GLU A 931 12.71 -39.30 -6.58
C GLU A 931 12.95 -38.48 -5.30
N SER A 932 14.06 -37.74 -5.23
CA SER A 932 14.39 -36.84 -4.12
C SER A 932 13.41 -35.66 -3.96
N VAL A 933 12.83 -35.15 -5.04
CA VAL A 933 11.81 -34.09 -5.00
C VAL A 933 10.45 -34.68 -4.67
N GLN A 934 10.10 -35.82 -5.30
CA GLN A 934 8.90 -36.59 -4.99
C GLN A 934 8.83 -36.91 -3.49
N LYS A 935 9.91 -37.44 -2.92
CA LYS A 935 10.03 -37.77 -1.50
C LYS A 935 10.13 -36.54 -0.57
N GLN A 936 10.68 -35.42 -1.03
CA GLN A 936 10.74 -34.19 -0.21
C GLN A 936 9.39 -33.47 -0.13
N PHE A 937 8.55 -33.56 -1.17
CA PHE A 937 7.32 -32.80 -1.30
C PHE A 937 6.03 -33.65 -1.34
N ASP A 938 6.15 -34.96 -1.09
CA ASP A 938 5.07 -35.96 -1.08
C ASP A 938 4.28 -36.01 -2.41
N LEU A 939 5.02 -36.15 -3.51
CA LEU A 939 4.48 -36.19 -4.88
C LEU A 939 4.57 -37.61 -5.45
N ASP A 940 3.52 -38.05 -6.14
CA ASP A 940 3.43 -39.35 -6.81
C ASP A 940 4.14 -39.43 -8.17
N GLY A 941 4.66 -38.30 -8.66
CA GLY A 941 5.31 -38.20 -9.98
C GLY A 941 4.34 -38.14 -11.17
N SER A 942 3.03 -38.01 -10.93
CA SER A 942 2.03 -37.82 -11.98
C SER A 942 2.07 -36.42 -12.59
N GLU A 943 1.52 -36.28 -13.80
CA GLU A 943 1.46 -34.98 -14.50
C GLU A 943 0.57 -33.95 -13.78
N GLU A 944 -0.45 -34.41 -13.03
CA GLU A 944 -1.33 -33.53 -12.24
C GLU A 944 -0.63 -33.00 -10.99
N THR A 945 0.04 -33.87 -10.20
CA THR A 945 0.77 -33.40 -9.01
C THR A 945 2.00 -32.57 -9.40
N ALA A 946 2.68 -32.89 -10.50
CA ALA A 946 3.78 -32.10 -11.02
C ALA A 946 3.35 -30.71 -11.51
N ALA A 947 2.19 -30.58 -12.16
CA ALA A 947 1.63 -29.29 -12.55
C ALA A 947 1.23 -28.46 -11.32
N ALA A 948 0.51 -29.05 -10.36
CA ALA A 948 0.11 -28.39 -9.12
C ALA A 948 1.33 -27.96 -8.27
N TYR A 949 2.37 -28.80 -8.20
CA TYR A 949 3.65 -28.45 -7.58
C TYR A 949 4.35 -27.31 -8.30
N ALA A 950 4.40 -27.31 -9.63
CA ALA A 950 5.01 -26.24 -10.42
C ALA A 950 4.28 -24.90 -10.26
N ASP A 951 2.95 -24.89 -10.27
CA ASP A 951 2.13 -23.70 -10.01
C ASP A 951 2.39 -23.11 -8.63
N LYS A 952 2.37 -23.98 -7.61
CA LYS A 952 2.65 -23.61 -6.23
C LYS A 952 4.07 -23.06 -6.07
N MET A 953 5.06 -23.72 -6.64
CA MET A 953 6.44 -23.29 -6.52
C MET A 953 6.74 -22.02 -7.34
N ILE A 954 6.03 -21.77 -8.44
CA ILE A 954 6.03 -20.45 -9.10
C ILE A 954 5.42 -19.38 -8.19
N ALA A 955 4.23 -19.61 -7.64
CA ALA A 955 3.60 -18.67 -6.71
C ALA A 955 4.54 -18.32 -5.55
N ARG A 956 5.26 -19.31 -5.02
CA ARG A 956 6.21 -19.15 -3.90
C ARG A 956 7.55 -18.49 -4.24
N THR A 957 8.09 -18.65 -5.45
CA THR A 957 9.45 -18.20 -5.79
C THR A 957 9.49 -16.95 -6.69
N GLN A 958 8.44 -16.74 -7.47
CA GLN A 958 8.29 -15.65 -8.44
C GLN A 958 7.39 -14.52 -7.89
N PRO A 959 7.46 -13.30 -8.44
CA PRO A 959 6.51 -12.26 -8.07
C PRO A 959 5.16 -12.58 -8.73
N MET A 960 4.06 -12.48 -7.97
CA MET A 960 2.70 -12.64 -8.51
C MET A 960 2.01 -11.27 -8.57
N GLY A 961 1.33 -10.98 -9.68
CA GLY A 961 0.67 -9.69 -9.89
C GLY A 961 -0.71 -9.58 -9.25
N ASP A 962 -1.43 -10.70 -9.19
CA ASP A 962 -2.84 -10.79 -8.80
C ASP A 962 -3.05 -10.67 -7.28
N VAL A 963 -4.15 -10.04 -6.87
CA VAL A 963 -4.30 -9.46 -5.53
C VAL A 963 -4.49 -10.50 -4.42
N GLU A 964 -5.02 -11.67 -4.77
CA GLU A 964 -5.11 -12.84 -3.90
C GLU A 964 -3.74 -13.40 -3.50
N HIS A 965 -2.69 -13.13 -4.29
CA HIS A 965 -1.31 -13.53 -3.99
C HIS A 965 -0.50 -12.42 -3.29
N LEU A 966 -1.07 -11.23 -3.13
CA LEU A 966 -0.39 -10.12 -2.46
C LEU A 966 -0.64 -10.16 -0.93
N PRO A 967 0.33 -9.70 -0.12
CA PRO A 967 0.11 -9.45 1.30
C PRO A 967 -0.95 -8.37 1.57
N ASP A 968 -1.46 -8.34 2.81
CA ASP A 968 -2.49 -7.38 3.21
C ASP A 968 -2.03 -5.91 3.07
N PHE A 969 -0.77 -5.61 3.41
CA PHE A 969 -0.20 -4.28 3.23
C PHE A 969 -0.15 -3.86 1.75
N PHE A 970 0.18 -4.80 0.86
CA PHE A 970 0.30 -4.57 -0.59
C PHE A 970 -1.06 -4.36 -1.27
N THR A 971 -2.16 -4.63 -0.57
CA THR A 971 -3.54 -4.41 -1.00
C THR A 971 -4.28 -3.36 -0.16
N GLY A 972 -3.55 -2.61 0.68
CA GLY A 972 -4.06 -1.50 1.49
C GLY A 972 -4.49 -0.28 0.68
N GLY A 973 -4.50 0.89 1.33
CA GLY A 973 -4.77 2.19 0.72
C GLY A 973 -3.64 2.69 -0.21
N PRO A 974 -3.80 3.90 -0.78
CA PRO A 974 -2.85 4.47 -1.73
C PRO A 974 -1.44 4.65 -1.18
N ILE A 975 -1.30 4.93 0.12
CA ILE A 975 0.00 5.16 0.77
C ILE A 975 0.73 3.82 0.91
N GLU A 976 0.06 2.78 1.42
CA GLU A 976 0.64 1.44 1.53
C GLU A 976 0.95 0.84 0.14
N ARG A 977 0.13 1.14 -0.87
CA ARG A 977 0.39 0.79 -2.27
C ARG A 977 1.59 1.55 -2.85
N LEU A 978 1.76 2.83 -2.53
CA LEU A 978 2.89 3.66 -2.95
C LEU A 978 4.19 3.12 -2.33
N LEU A 979 4.21 2.94 -1.01
CA LEU A 979 5.35 2.39 -0.26
C LEU A 979 5.68 0.94 -0.67
N SER A 980 4.69 0.14 -1.08
CA SER A 980 4.88 -1.22 -1.63
C SER A 980 5.10 -1.27 -3.15
N THR A 981 5.51 -0.15 -3.76
CA THR A 981 5.94 -0.12 -5.16
C THR A 981 7.31 -0.80 -5.29
N PHE A 982 7.47 -1.67 -6.30
CA PHE A 982 8.63 -2.55 -6.53
C PHE A 982 8.93 -3.61 -5.44
N MET A 983 8.45 -3.44 -4.20
CA MET A 983 8.74 -4.32 -3.06
C MET A 983 8.19 -5.77 -3.17
N ASN A 984 7.51 -6.17 -4.26
CA ASN A 984 6.90 -7.51 -4.36
C ASN A 984 7.93 -8.63 -4.47
N GLN A 985 8.97 -8.47 -5.31
CA GLN A 985 10.07 -9.43 -5.37
C GLN A 985 10.84 -9.49 -4.05
N VAL A 986 11.11 -8.33 -3.48
CA VAL A 986 11.82 -8.12 -2.21
C VAL A 986 11.10 -8.81 -1.05
N ASN A 987 9.78 -8.64 -0.93
CA ASN A 987 8.95 -9.35 0.03
C ASN A 987 8.82 -10.85 -0.28
N ASN A 988 8.88 -11.27 -1.55
CA ASN A 988 8.88 -12.69 -1.89
C ASN A 988 10.20 -13.37 -1.46
N ASN A 989 11.34 -12.70 -1.62
CA ASN A 989 12.63 -13.15 -1.08
C ASN A 989 12.56 -13.32 0.45
N TRP A 990 11.94 -12.35 1.17
CA TRP A 990 11.71 -12.45 2.62
C TRP A 990 10.87 -13.68 2.98
N ASN A 991 9.72 -13.87 2.30
CA ASN A 991 8.83 -15.01 2.56
C ASN A 991 9.52 -16.35 2.26
N PHE A 992 10.32 -16.46 1.19
CA PHE A 992 11.10 -17.65 0.88
C PHE A 992 12.17 -17.93 1.95
N TRP A 993 12.92 -16.91 2.39
CA TRP A 993 13.92 -17.06 3.46
C TRP A 993 13.25 -17.48 4.78
N ALA A 994 12.18 -16.79 5.19
CA ALA A 994 11.52 -17.03 6.47
C ALA A 994 10.80 -18.38 6.53
N HIS A 995 10.11 -18.79 5.46
CA HIS A 995 9.31 -20.03 5.46
C HIS A 995 10.06 -21.23 4.84
N ASP A 996 10.67 -21.09 3.67
CA ASP A 996 11.30 -22.22 2.96
C ASP A 996 12.76 -22.47 3.35
N ILE A 997 13.45 -21.51 3.99
CA ILE A 997 14.80 -21.74 4.55
C ILE A 997 14.72 -21.91 6.07
N TYR A 998 14.47 -20.82 6.81
CA TYR A 998 14.44 -20.86 8.27
C TYR A 998 13.30 -21.75 8.80
N GLY A 999 12.07 -21.55 8.30
CA GLY A 999 10.89 -22.33 8.69
C GLY A 999 11.06 -23.83 8.45
N MET A 1000 11.43 -24.25 7.23
CA MET A 1000 11.72 -25.67 6.95
C MET A 1000 12.91 -26.21 7.75
N ARG A 1001 13.91 -25.39 8.12
CA ARG A 1001 15.01 -25.85 8.97
C ARG A 1001 14.62 -26.01 10.43
N LYS A 1002 13.83 -25.09 11.00
CA LYS A 1002 13.24 -25.20 12.34
C LYS A 1002 12.32 -26.43 12.39
N ALA A 1003 11.54 -26.65 11.32
CA ALA A 1003 10.68 -27.81 11.15
C ALA A 1003 11.40 -29.08 10.64
N GLY A 1004 12.75 -29.13 10.68
CA GLY A 1004 13.59 -30.28 10.31
C GLY A 1004 13.54 -30.77 8.85
N LYS A 1005 12.60 -30.29 8.03
CA LYS A 1005 12.34 -30.69 6.63
C LYS A 1005 13.48 -30.40 5.66
N ILE A 1006 14.53 -29.69 6.08
CA ILE A 1006 15.80 -29.55 5.35
C ILE A 1006 17.03 -29.65 6.26
N SER A 1007 18.09 -30.28 5.75
CA SER A 1007 19.38 -30.41 6.43
C SER A 1007 20.20 -29.13 6.39
N ASN A 1008 21.22 -29.01 7.25
CA ASN A 1008 22.17 -27.87 7.22
C ASN A 1008 22.83 -27.68 5.83
N LYS A 1009 23.09 -28.77 5.09
CA LYS A 1009 23.63 -28.70 3.71
C LYS A 1009 22.63 -28.07 2.74
N MET A 1010 21.34 -28.41 2.86
CA MET A 1010 20.27 -27.84 2.05
C MET A 1010 19.97 -26.38 2.45
N VAL A 1011 20.16 -25.99 3.71
CA VAL A 1011 20.14 -24.58 4.14
C VAL A 1011 21.27 -23.80 3.48
N ALA A 1012 22.52 -24.30 3.53
CA ALA A 1012 23.66 -23.64 2.89
C ALA A 1012 23.46 -23.49 1.37
N TYR A 1013 22.95 -24.54 0.70
CA TYR A 1013 22.53 -24.47 -0.70
C TYR A 1013 21.46 -23.40 -0.94
N ARG A 1014 20.40 -23.38 -0.13
CA ARG A 1014 19.31 -22.40 -0.25
C ARG A 1014 19.78 -20.97 -0.05
N VAL A 1015 20.60 -20.69 0.96
CA VAL A 1015 21.18 -19.36 1.22
C VAL A 1015 22.13 -18.94 0.08
N LEU A 1016 22.97 -19.85 -0.41
CA LEU A 1016 23.84 -19.59 -1.55
C LEU A 1016 23.03 -19.16 -2.79
N PHE A 1017 21.97 -19.89 -3.12
CA PHE A 1017 21.21 -19.64 -4.33
C PHE A 1017 20.12 -18.58 -4.21
N SER A 1018 19.45 -18.38 -3.08
CA SER A 1018 18.38 -17.36 -2.96
C SER A 1018 18.86 -15.99 -2.48
N ASN A 1019 20.06 -15.92 -1.91
CA ASN A 1019 20.54 -14.73 -1.19
C ASN A 1019 21.97 -14.32 -1.60
N ILE A 1020 22.98 -15.18 -1.51
CA ILE A 1020 24.37 -14.79 -1.82
C ILE A 1020 24.60 -14.55 -3.32
N LEU A 1021 24.28 -15.52 -4.19
CA LEU A 1021 24.43 -15.37 -5.65
C LEU A 1021 23.54 -14.25 -6.21
N PRO A 1022 22.25 -14.12 -5.83
CA PRO A 1022 21.41 -13.01 -6.27
C PRO A 1022 21.87 -11.65 -5.78
N ALA A 1023 22.48 -11.55 -4.60
CA ALA A 1023 23.04 -10.28 -4.11
C ALA A 1023 24.19 -9.81 -5.00
N MET A 1024 25.19 -10.66 -5.26
CA MET A 1024 26.32 -10.30 -6.12
C MET A 1024 25.88 -9.96 -7.55
N ILE A 1025 24.88 -10.66 -8.09
CA ILE A 1025 24.33 -10.35 -9.42
C ILE A 1025 23.45 -9.09 -9.39
N PHE A 1026 22.69 -8.85 -8.32
CA PHE A 1026 21.94 -7.60 -8.12
C PHE A 1026 22.88 -6.39 -8.06
N GLY A 1027 23.98 -6.51 -7.31
CA GLY A 1027 25.05 -5.52 -7.24
C GLY A 1027 25.70 -5.27 -8.58
N ALA A 1028 26.08 -6.34 -9.28
CA ALA A 1028 26.67 -6.24 -10.61
C ALA A 1028 25.73 -5.60 -11.64
N ILE A 1029 24.42 -5.86 -11.55
CA ILE A 1029 23.38 -5.16 -12.34
C ILE A 1029 23.16 -3.73 -11.84
N SER A 1030 23.48 -3.39 -10.59
CA SER A 1030 23.24 -2.05 -10.03
C SER A 1030 24.35 -1.06 -10.35
N ARG A 1031 25.62 -1.52 -10.39
CA ARG A 1031 26.79 -0.72 -10.81
C ARG A 1031 27.40 -1.07 -12.17
N GLY A 1032 26.81 -2.00 -12.91
CA GLY A 1032 27.22 -2.32 -14.28
C GLY A 1032 28.59 -3.00 -14.40
N GLY A 1033 29.06 -3.69 -13.37
CA GLY A 1033 30.35 -4.41 -13.31
C GLY A 1033 30.43 -5.31 -12.07
N PRO A 1034 31.38 -6.27 -11.98
CA PRO A 1034 31.46 -7.42 -11.03
C PRO A 1034 31.07 -7.23 -9.54
N PRO A 1035 31.93 -7.59 -8.58
CA PRO A 1035 32.33 -6.67 -7.50
C PRO A 1035 33.80 -6.25 -7.68
N ASP A 1036 34.18 -5.05 -7.24
CA ASP A 1036 35.54 -4.54 -7.43
C ASP A 1036 36.47 -5.05 -6.31
N ASP A 1037 35.95 -5.17 -5.08
CA ASP A 1037 36.59 -5.88 -3.97
C ASP A 1037 35.59 -6.72 -3.14
N TRP A 1038 36.04 -7.26 -2.01
CA TRP A 1038 35.19 -8.04 -1.10
C TRP A 1038 34.24 -7.17 -0.25
N LYS A 1039 34.55 -5.88 -0.02
CA LYS A 1039 33.67 -4.95 0.72
C LYS A 1039 32.43 -4.68 -0.11
N ASP A 1040 32.58 -4.41 -1.41
CA ASP A 1040 31.45 -4.23 -2.33
C ASP A 1040 30.59 -5.50 -2.39
N ALA A 1041 31.21 -6.69 -2.47
CA ALA A 1041 30.48 -7.96 -2.42
C ALA A 1041 29.72 -8.17 -1.10
N MET A 1042 30.30 -7.77 0.03
CA MET A 1042 29.64 -7.82 1.35
C MET A 1042 28.55 -6.75 1.49
N PHE A 1043 28.73 -5.57 0.89
CA PHE A 1043 27.77 -4.47 0.87
C PHE A 1043 26.53 -4.84 0.07
N ASP A 1044 26.71 -5.41 -1.12
CA ASP A 1044 25.64 -5.96 -1.94
C ASP A 1044 24.89 -7.09 -1.21
N TRP A 1045 25.62 -7.98 -0.54
CA TRP A 1045 25.03 -9.02 0.30
C TRP A 1045 24.24 -8.47 1.49
N ALA A 1046 24.75 -7.44 2.17
CA ALA A 1046 24.06 -6.77 3.26
C ALA A 1046 22.79 -6.08 2.77
N ILE A 1047 22.86 -5.25 1.72
CA ILE A 1047 21.70 -4.56 1.13
C ILE A 1047 20.65 -5.57 0.63
N TYR A 1048 21.05 -6.63 -0.07
CA TYR A 1048 20.12 -7.66 -0.55
C TYR A 1048 19.49 -8.49 0.60
N SER A 1049 20.17 -8.60 1.74
CA SER A 1049 19.66 -9.30 2.93
C SER A 1049 18.82 -8.42 3.86
N ILE A 1050 19.04 -7.10 3.85
CA ILE A 1050 18.35 -6.10 4.67
C ILE A 1050 17.10 -5.56 3.97
N SER A 1051 17.17 -5.23 2.67
CA SER A 1051 16.03 -4.74 1.87
C SER A 1051 14.74 -5.60 1.91
N PRO A 1052 14.75 -6.94 2.10
CA PRO A 1052 13.55 -7.77 2.28
C PRO A 1052 12.73 -7.41 3.52
N VAL A 1053 13.33 -6.77 4.53
CA VAL A 1053 12.61 -6.19 5.67
C VAL A 1053 11.87 -4.94 5.17
N PHE A 1054 10.56 -5.06 5.00
CA PHE A 1054 9.72 -3.99 4.44
C PHE A 1054 9.87 -2.66 5.22
N LEU A 1055 9.88 -1.53 4.51
CA LEU A 1055 10.21 -0.16 4.99
C LEU A 1055 11.58 -0.01 5.65
N LEU A 1056 11.84 -0.65 6.80
CA LEU A 1056 13.09 -0.52 7.55
C LEU A 1056 14.31 -0.86 6.68
N GLY A 1057 14.25 -1.96 5.95
CA GLY A 1057 15.31 -2.38 5.05
C GLY A 1057 15.58 -1.40 3.91
N ARG A 1058 14.56 -0.65 3.48
CA ARG A 1058 14.73 0.47 2.55
C ARG A 1058 15.36 1.68 3.25
N ILE A 1059 14.91 2.08 4.45
CA ILE A 1059 15.50 3.20 5.19
C ILE A 1059 16.99 2.95 5.43
N VAL A 1060 17.35 1.74 5.85
CA VAL A 1060 18.75 1.32 6.04
C VAL A 1060 19.52 1.29 4.71
N THR A 1061 18.93 0.78 3.62
CA THR A 1061 19.56 0.83 2.28
C THR A 1061 19.76 2.26 1.78
N ASP A 1062 18.76 3.13 1.95
CA ASP A 1062 18.81 4.54 1.55
C ASP A 1062 19.89 5.29 2.35
N ALA A 1063 20.03 5.02 3.65
CA ALA A 1063 21.09 5.58 4.51
C ALA A 1063 22.49 5.05 4.15
N LEU A 1064 22.64 3.73 3.96
CA LEU A 1064 23.91 3.10 3.54
C LEU A 1064 24.37 3.60 2.15
N LEU A 1065 23.44 3.93 1.26
CA LEU A 1065 23.69 4.56 -0.04
C LEU A 1065 23.68 6.11 0.02
N GLY A 1066 23.96 6.69 1.19
CA GLY A 1066 24.19 8.13 1.40
C GLY A 1066 22.99 9.03 1.05
N PHE A 1067 21.76 8.53 1.19
CA PHE A 1067 20.48 9.16 0.80
C PHE A 1067 20.35 9.60 -0.67
N ALA A 1068 21.37 9.36 -1.50
CA ALA A 1068 21.40 9.69 -2.93
C ALA A 1068 21.11 8.47 -3.83
N GLY A 1069 21.45 7.25 -3.38
CA GLY A 1069 21.44 6.05 -4.21
C GLY A 1069 20.18 5.18 -4.16
N GLY A 1070 19.60 4.98 -2.97
CA GLY A 1070 18.52 3.99 -2.78
C GLY A 1070 17.10 4.51 -3.06
N LYS A 1071 16.88 5.83 -2.91
CA LYS A 1071 15.55 6.45 -2.92
C LYS A 1071 14.70 6.01 -4.11
N THR A 1072 13.53 5.44 -3.83
CA THR A 1072 12.66 4.95 -4.91
C THR A 1072 12.20 6.10 -5.80
N ALA A 1073 12.14 5.82 -7.10
CA ALA A 1073 11.86 6.84 -8.10
C ALA A 1073 10.60 7.64 -7.79
N VAL A 1074 9.49 7.00 -7.42
CA VAL A 1074 8.16 7.65 -7.34
C VAL A 1074 8.11 8.78 -6.31
N GLU A 1075 8.69 8.58 -5.13
CA GLU A 1075 8.62 9.54 -4.02
C GLU A 1075 9.56 10.74 -4.23
N ASP A 1076 10.79 10.50 -4.69
CA ASP A 1076 11.78 11.57 -4.90
C ASP A 1076 11.62 12.26 -6.28
N LEU A 1077 10.90 11.64 -7.23
CA LEU A 1077 10.68 12.19 -8.59
C LEU A 1077 10.01 13.54 -8.61
N LEU A 1078 9.03 13.73 -7.73
CA LEU A 1078 8.12 14.87 -7.82
C LEU A 1078 8.61 16.02 -6.93
N PRO A 1079 8.71 15.91 -5.59
CA PRO A 1079 9.19 17.02 -4.77
C PRO A 1079 10.67 17.36 -5.05
N SER A 1080 11.54 16.36 -5.12
CA SER A 1080 12.99 16.59 -5.19
C SER A 1080 13.43 17.08 -6.57
N ASN A 1081 12.94 16.50 -7.68
CA ASN A 1081 13.29 17.04 -9.01
C ASN A 1081 12.52 18.32 -9.36
N PHE A 1082 11.31 18.54 -8.86
CA PHE A 1082 10.65 19.84 -9.01
C PHE A 1082 11.42 20.93 -8.25
N GLY A 1083 11.80 20.68 -7.00
CA GLY A 1083 12.65 21.57 -6.21
C GLY A 1083 14.01 21.84 -6.86
N LYS A 1084 14.67 20.81 -7.42
CA LYS A 1084 15.91 20.97 -8.19
C LYS A 1084 15.70 21.78 -9.48
N THR A 1085 14.59 21.57 -10.19
CA THR A 1085 14.21 22.33 -11.38
C THR A 1085 14.03 23.81 -11.04
N LEU A 1086 13.16 24.10 -10.06
CA LEU A 1086 12.84 25.45 -9.62
C LEU A 1086 14.08 26.16 -9.07
N GLN A 1087 14.90 25.49 -8.25
CA GLN A 1087 16.16 26.06 -7.76
C GLN A 1087 17.15 26.33 -8.90
N ALA A 1088 17.25 25.47 -9.91
CA ALA A 1088 18.14 25.70 -11.04
C ALA A 1088 17.66 26.84 -11.97
N LEU A 1089 16.34 27.03 -12.11
CA LEU A 1089 15.75 28.19 -12.79
C LEU A 1089 16.00 29.48 -12.01
N ILE A 1090 15.72 29.50 -10.69
CA ILE A 1090 15.99 30.64 -9.79
C ILE A 1090 17.48 31.03 -9.78
N LYS A 1091 18.39 30.04 -9.92
CA LYS A 1091 19.85 30.27 -10.02
C LYS A 1091 20.33 30.69 -11.42
N GLY A 1092 19.44 30.87 -12.39
CA GLY A 1092 19.82 31.23 -13.77
C GLY A 1092 20.61 30.12 -14.49
N GLN A 1093 20.42 28.85 -14.13
CA GLN A 1093 21.17 27.69 -14.65
C GLN A 1093 20.25 26.76 -15.46
N PRO A 1094 19.68 27.20 -16.61
CA PRO A 1094 18.68 26.44 -17.36
C PRO A 1094 19.20 25.08 -17.85
N LYS A 1095 20.50 24.97 -18.20
CA LYS A 1095 21.14 23.67 -18.52
C LYS A 1095 21.01 22.67 -17.38
N LYS A 1096 21.16 23.10 -16.11
CA LYS A 1096 21.00 22.24 -14.93
C LYS A 1096 19.54 22.05 -14.51
N ALA A 1097 18.62 22.92 -14.97
CA ALA A 1097 17.19 22.73 -14.80
C ALA A 1097 16.61 21.68 -15.77
N ALA A 1098 17.16 21.56 -16.98
CA ALA A 1098 16.61 20.72 -18.05
C ALA A 1098 16.49 19.23 -17.68
N VAL A 1099 17.51 18.62 -17.08
CA VAL A 1099 17.46 17.19 -16.70
C VAL A 1099 16.46 16.94 -15.55
N PRO A 1100 16.47 17.70 -14.42
CA PRO A 1100 15.41 17.65 -13.43
C PRO A 1100 14.01 17.89 -14.02
N ALA A 1101 13.83 18.87 -14.90
CA ALA A 1101 12.53 19.17 -15.53
C ALA A 1101 12.02 17.99 -16.36
N LEU A 1102 12.87 17.39 -17.19
CA LEU A 1102 12.53 16.19 -17.96
C LEU A 1102 12.22 15.00 -17.05
N LYS A 1103 12.89 14.87 -15.90
CA LYS A 1103 12.57 13.83 -14.90
C LYS A 1103 11.22 14.08 -14.23
N THR A 1104 10.89 15.31 -13.84
CA THR A 1104 9.56 15.67 -13.28
C THR A 1104 8.44 15.49 -14.31
N VAL A 1105 8.61 16.00 -15.54
CA VAL A 1105 7.63 15.81 -16.63
C VAL A 1105 7.49 14.33 -16.98
N GLY A 1106 8.59 13.57 -16.99
CA GLY A 1106 8.58 12.12 -17.18
C GLY A 1106 7.81 11.40 -16.06
N GLY A 1107 8.06 11.75 -14.80
CA GLY A 1107 7.39 11.18 -13.63
C GLY A 1107 5.89 11.48 -13.58
N LEU A 1108 5.49 12.71 -13.91
CA LEU A 1108 4.08 13.12 -13.99
C LEU A 1108 3.36 12.46 -15.18
N THR A 1109 3.96 12.44 -16.38
CA THR A 1109 3.27 11.94 -17.58
C THR A 1109 3.35 10.42 -17.74
N GLY A 1110 4.39 9.79 -17.19
CA GLY A 1110 4.83 8.44 -17.52
C GLY A 1110 5.34 8.28 -18.96
N ARG A 1111 5.41 9.36 -19.77
CA ARG A 1111 5.68 9.29 -21.23
C ARG A 1111 7.15 9.39 -21.61
N ILE A 1112 8.00 9.94 -20.74
CA ILE A 1112 9.45 10.10 -20.97
C ILE A 1112 10.18 9.17 -19.99
N PRO A 1113 10.65 7.97 -20.40
CA PRO A 1113 11.26 7.02 -19.49
C PRO A 1113 12.57 7.52 -18.84
N ASN A 1114 12.84 7.11 -17.60
CA ASN A 1114 14.11 7.41 -16.93
C ASN A 1114 15.32 6.83 -17.68
N GLN A 1115 15.14 5.74 -18.42
CA GLN A 1115 16.20 5.19 -19.28
C GLN A 1115 16.51 6.11 -20.45
N ALA A 1116 15.50 6.71 -21.08
CA ALA A 1116 15.72 7.65 -22.19
C ALA A 1116 16.48 8.90 -21.73
N ILE A 1117 16.19 9.40 -20.52
CA ILE A 1117 16.93 10.51 -19.91
C ILE A 1117 18.37 10.08 -19.57
N ARG A 1118 18.57 8.93 -18.91
CA ARG A 1118 19.94 8.43 -18.60
C ARG A 1118 20.78 8.18 -19.84
N ALA A 1119 20.19 7.61 -20.89
CA ALA A 1119 20.85 7.37 -22.17
C ALA A 1119 21.15 8.68 -22.90
N GLY A 1120 20.22 9.63 -22.94
CA GLY A 1120 20.44 10.96 -23.52
C GLY A 1120 21.53 11.75 -22.80
N GLN A 1121 21.62 11.64 -21.46
CA GLN A 1121 22.78 12.12 -20.72
C GLN A 1121 24.04 11.34 -21.15
N GLY A 1122 24.04 10.00 -21.16
CA GLY A 1122 25.23 9.23 -21.54
C GLY A 1122 25.76 9.51 -22.95
N VAL A 1123 24.89 9.79 -23.92
CA VAL A 1123 25.29 10.25 -25.27
C VAL A 1123 25.94 11.64 -25.23
N TYR A 1124 25.45 12.54 -24.36
CA TYR A 1124 26.08 13.84 -24.16
C TYR A 1124 27.44 13.69 -23.48
N ASP A 1125 27.52 12.95 -22.36
CA ASP A 1125 28.74 12.73 -21.59
C ASP A 1125 29.85 12.07 -22.44
N LEU A 1126 29.49 11.10 -23.30
CA LEU A 1126 30.38 10.46 -24.29
C LEU A 1126 30.80 11.39 -25.43
N TRP A 1127 29.96 12.37 -25.80
CA TRP A 1127 30.25 13.31 -26.88
C TRP A 1127 31.10 14.51 -26.40
N THR A 1128 31.01 14.89 -25.13
CA THR A 1128 31.83 15.95 -24.53
C THR A 1128 33.16 15.44 -23.96
N GLY A 1129 33.36 14.12 -23.86
CA GLY A 1129 34.51 13.54 -23.18
C GLY A 1129 34.43 13.64 -21.65
N GLU A 1130 33.23 13.78 -21.09
CA GLU A 1130 32.99 13.67 -19.64
C GLU A 1130 33.06 12.21 -19.16
N THR A 1131 32.93 11.23 -20.07
CA THR A 1131 33.32 9.83 -19.85
C THR A 1131 33.49 9.08 -21.18
N ASP A 1132 34.39 8.10 -21.25
CA ASP A 1132 34.49 7.15 -22.38
C ASP A 1132 33.68 5.85 -22.15
N ASP A 1133 33.07 5.68 -20.97
CA ASP A 1133 32.41 4.42 -20.61
C ASP A 1133 31.04 4.27 -21.29
N LEU A 1134 30.98 3.44 -22.33
CA LEU A 1134 29.74 3.08 -23.04
C LEU A 1134 28.62 2.55 -22.12
N ARG A 1135 28.95 2.02 -20.93
CA ARG A 1135 27.94 1.63 -19.93
C ARG A 1135 27.10 2.81 -19.47
N ARG A 1136 27.58 4.05 -19.58
CA ARG A 1136 26.86 5.30 -19.25
C ARG A 1136 25.58 5.52 -20.08
N LEU A 1137 25.45 4.87 -21.23
CA LEU A 1137 24.18 4.81 -21.99
C LEU A 1137 23.07 4.05 -21.24
N ILE A 1138 23.45 3.12 -20.37
CA ILE A 1138 22.55 2.28 -19.57
C ILE A 1138 22.47 2.80 -18.13
N TYR A 1139 23.61 3.14 -17.54
CA TYR A 1139 23.78 3.47 -16.13
C TYR A 1139 23.93 4.98 -15.89
N SER A 1140 23.48 5.45 -14.74
CA SER A 1140 23.83 6.80 -14.25
C SER A 1140 25.32 6.85 -13.87
N ASP A 1141 25.95 8.03 -13.96
CA ASP A 1141 27.27 8.28 -13.38
C ASP A 1141 27.37 7.73 -11.94
N TRP A 1142 26.49 8.16 -11.03
CA TRP A 1142 26.43 7.64 -9.65
C TRP A 1142 26.45 6.10 -9.56
N SER A 1143 25.83 5.40 -10.51
CA SER A 1143 25.85 3.93 -10.53
C SER A 1143 27.23 3.38 -10.90
N LEU A 1144 28.00 4.05 -11.75
CA LEU A 1144 29.34 3.62 -12.20
C LEU A 1144 30.45 4.08 -11.24
N THR A 1145 30.29 5.23 -10.59
CA THR A 1145 31.35 5.91 -9.82
C THR A 1145 31.14 5.93 -8.31
N ARG A 1146 29.92 5.72 -7.81
CA ARG A 1146 29.53 5.92 -6.39
C ARG A 1146 28.66 4.83 -5.78
N TYR A 1147 28.42 3.74 -6.50
CA TYR A 1147 27.77 2.55 -5.94
C TYR A 1147 28.86 1.61 -5.41
N GLY A 1148 28.87 1.41 -4.10
CA GLY A 1148 29.82 0.59 -3.36
C GLY A 1148 29.77 0.96 -1.88
N TRP A 1149 30.66 0.39 -1.07
CA TRP A 1149 30.83 0.85 0.32
C TRP A 1149 31.24 2.34 0.33
N PRO A 1150 30.74 3.18 1.27
CA PRO A 1150 31.21 4.56 1.41
C PRO A 1150 32.64 4.58 1.98
N GLU A 1151 33.62 4.53 1.09
CA GLU A 1151 35.03 4.78 1.38
C GLU A 1151 35.26 6.29 1.61
N GLY A 1152 36.37 6.65 2.25
CA GLY A 1152 36.63 8.03 2.69
C GLY A 1152 36.60 9.02 1.51
N ALA A 1153 35.95 10.17 1.70
CA ALA A 1153 35.56 11.07 0.61
C ALA A 1153 36.72 11.74 -0.16
N ASP A 1154 37.96 11.51 0.27
CA ASP A 1154 39.18 12.12 -0.26
C ASP A 1154 39.90 11.25 -1.31
N GLU A 1155 39.70 9.93 -1.29
CA GLU A 1155 40.17 9.00 -2.33
C GLU A 1155 38.99 8.60 -3.23
N GLY A 1156 38.65 9.49 -4.17
CA GLY A 1156 37.68 9.16 -5.21
C GLY A 1156 38.19 7.99 -6.05
N ARG A 1157 37.41 6.89 -6.13
CA ARG A 1157 37.73 5.73 -6.98
C ARG A 1157 38.13 6.21 -8.38
N GLU A 1158 39.38 5.95 -8.77
CA GLU A 1158 39.87 6.28 -10.10
C GLU A 1158 38.94 5.62 -11.14
N SER A 1159 38.59 6.37 -12.19
CA SER A 1159 37.77 5.85 -13.28
C SER A 1159 38.51 4.67 -13.92
N ILE A 1160 38.02 3.45 -13.68
CA ILE A 1160 38.72 2.20 -13.98
C ILE A 1160 39.24 2.19 -15.43
N GLU A 1161 40.54 2.45 -15.61
CA GLU A 1161 41.22 2.32 -16.90
C GLU A 1161 41.10 0.87 -17.40
N ARG A 1162 40.65 0.67 -18.65
CA ARG A 1162 40.23 -0.62 -19.20
C ARG A 1162 40.34 -0.71 -20.71
#